data_AF-A0A813G9D3-F1
#
_entry.id   AF-A0A813G9D3-F1
#
_cell.length_a   1.000
_cell.length_b   1.000
_cell.length_c   1.000
_cell.angle_alpha   90.00
_cell.angle_beta   90.00
_cell.angle_gamma   90.00
#
_symmetry.space_group_name_H-M   'P 1'
#
loop_
_entity.id
_entity.type
_entity.pdbx_description
1 polymer ?
#
loop_
_entity_poly.entity_id
_entity_poly.type
_entity_poly.pdbx_seq_one_letter_code
_entity_poly.pdbx_strand_id
1 'polypeptide(L)'
;SDTTVLKEHAARLEVLTVQLLRATEAAVPDVLVRPALERLAEQKQVLYELIGEAARGSAPARPSGSDLESLQALESELSDLVGSQTMELDADHGPWHNPPALRRFRQAGEAISKNLFELQKLRKRMLSSRPTAGREESSSSGSQRAAAPSMAAGHSGGPRAGRDTGMTVEQALGMLLDKKDASYKGGLIGIVHAAGVQEMTPITSHSPGKFEFVFAPKSQVDVDDEFVAKFVRHFGTPIQPLCAFLGGIVAQEVVKIAGKFTPIPGWLHFNAMEALPSEQPMDCDPIGSRYDSLAAVYGHAFCQKLQKLKYFMVGCGALGCEFMKNFALNGVCCGEGGMLTVTDADRIEMSNLTRQFLFREHNVGHPKSVAASKMAKVMNPGMNVKALEMFVGPKTEDSFDDDFWIGQDGICNALDNMEARFYVDDQCVKYEKSLLESGTMGPAGNVDPVIPFKTVTYRDGGQADEGGGIPMCTLRNFPHLPDHCIEWARDQFELLFVKSVKQMHKFAEDPGTFIADRSSSTDDAQSIFEVGLEIGHVLCRGLSLFLNLLHFQFRSPDESSGIFSPRTFKNSEKSDIFVIHERISLKDNYAAGGRSGSTIFSEILSQYGQVIFLNEPRQIWIPVLPSMDVWSTAANDRAGRLQFSPREANSSAMHPGGLPVHQAIAAAYKDIAHLAGVDASRGNIILEKFPEHAFRIGLLEEISASGLCPGQCTFIHLWRNGVEVARSIARFGSSASWYGVKGERKWCQLAELMQRSELGLSAEFRAWLEEPTPLEARLFARGLVEWYLTVQAARDGLKALQATTKFIEVRYEELLESPGKILSDVEELMGLQTSAEARQYAQQVLRRSPPAAQAATSVEEEILATVRGSKLEAMLLEAGSQLPGEDDGKP
;
A
#
# COMPACT_ATOMS: atom_id res chain seq x y z
N SER A 1 -19.16 31.57 13.23
CA SER A 1 -20.27 31.40 12.28
C SER A 1 -19.89 31.85 10.88
N ASP A 2 -18.96 32.78 10.72
CA ASP A 2 -18.47 33.17 9.40
C ASP A 2 -17.44 32.15 8.86
N THR A 3 -17.82 31.39 7.83
CA THR A 3 -16.93 30.41 7.14
C THR A 3 -16.36 30.98 5.84
N THR A 4 -16.61 32.25 5.54
CA THR A 4 -16.33 32.86 4.23
C THR A 4 -14.85 32.80 3.88
N VAL A 5 -13.98 33.11 4.85
CA VAL A 5 -12.52 33.09 4.69
C VAL A 5 -11.99 31.68 4.37
N LEU A 6 -12.45 30.66 5.09
CA LEU A 6 -12.05 29.26 4.83
C LEU A 6 -12.51 28.75 3.47
N LYS A 7 -13.73 29.12 3.07
CA LYS A 7 -14.26 28.77 1.73
C LYS A 7 -13.46 29.44 0.62
N GLU A 8 -13.01 30.67 0.84
CA GLU A 8 -12.14 31.40 -0.08
C GLU A 8 -10.77 30.71 -0.21
N HIS A 9 -10.15 30.30 0.89
CA HIS A 9 -8.90 29.54 0.84
C HIS A 9 -9.06 28.21 0.13
N ALA A 10 -10.13 27.45 0.41
CA ALA A 10 -10.41 26.19 -0.28
C ALA A 10 -10.54 26.39 -1.80
N ALA A 11 -11.23 27.45 -2.23
CA ALA A 11 -11.35 27.80 -3.65
C ALA A 11 -10.00 28.15 -4.28
N ARG A 12 -9.13 28.89 -3.58
CA ARG A 12 -7.78 29.22 -4.07
C ARG A 12 -6.88 27.98 -4.18
N LEU A 13 -6.95 27.04 -3.23
CA LEU A 13 -6.23 25.77 -3.32
C LEU A 13 -6.73 24.87 -4.46
N GLU A 14 -8.02 24.93 -4.80
CA GLU A 14 -8.55 24.25 -6.00
C GLU A 14 -7.96 24.80 -7.29
N VAL A 15 -7.86 26.14 -7.40
CA VAL A 15 -7.21 26.78 -8.56
C VAL A 15 -5.75 26.36 -8.68
N LEU A 16 -5.00 26.35 -7.58
CA LEU A 16 -3.62 25.86 -7.52
C LEU A 16 -3.51 24.39 -7.96
N THR A 17 -4.45 23.55 -7.54
CA THR A 17 -4.49 22.13 -7.92
C THR A 17 -4.63 21.96 -9.44
N VAL A 18 -5.56 22.70 -10.05
CA VAL A 18 -5.77 22.68 -11.51
C VAL A 18 -4.54 23.21 -12.25
N GLN A 19 -3.90 24.27 -11.76
CA GLN A 19 -2.69 24.83 -12.35
C GLN A 19 -1.51 23.85 -12.31
N LEU A 20 -1.33 23.12 -11.21
CA LEU A 20 -0.29 22.08 -11.09
C LEU A 20 -0.57 20.87 -11.99
N LEU A 21 -1.83 20.44 -12.11
CA LEU A 21 -2.20 19.36 -13.03
C LEU A 21 -1.89 19.77 -14.48
N ARG A 22 -2.18 21.02 -14.88
CA ARG A 22 -1.78 21.54 -16.20
C ARG A 22 -0.26 21.58 -16.39
N ALA A 23 0.52 21.83 -15.33
CA ALA A 23 1.98 21.76 -15.40
C ALA A 23 2.49 20.33 -15.71
N THR A 24 1.81 19.29 -15.19
CA THR A 24 2.14 17.89 -15.56
C THR A 24 1.85 17.57 -17.02
N GLU A 25 0.82 18.19 -17.61
CA GLU A 25 0.49 18.06 -19.04
C GLU A 25 1.50 18.83 -19.93
N ALA A 26 2.10 19.91 -19.42
CA ALA A 26 3.05 20.77 -20.13
C ALA A 26 4.52 20.29 -20.10
N ALA A 27 4.75 18.98 -19.93
CA ALA A 27 6.08 18.35 -19.89
C ALA A 27 7.00 18.77 -18.72
N VAL A 28 6.46 19.29 -17.61
CA VAL A 28 7.23 19.46 -16.37
C VAL A 28 7.44 18.08 -15.73
N PRO A 29 8.67 17.71 -15.32
CA PRO A 29 8.93 16.42 -14.69
C PRO A 29 8.04 16.16 -13.48
N ASP A 30 7.38 15.00 -13.45
CA ASP A 30 6.44 14.59 -12.38
C ASP A 30 7.07 14.70 -10.97
N VAL A 31 8.37 14.43 -10.86
CA VAL A 31 9.16 14.55 -9.62
C VAL A 31 9.15 15.98 -9.01
N LEU A 32 8.90 17.01 -9.82
CA LEU A 32 8.83 18.40 -9.36
C LEU A 32 7.42 18.81 -8.91
N VAL A 33 6.38 18.22 -9.52
CA VAL A 33 4.98 18.65 -9.38
C VAL A 33 4.21 17.78 -8.38
N ARG A 34 4.44 16.46 -8.42
CA ARG A 34 3.70 15.48 -7.62
C ARG A 34 3.75 15.72 -6.10
N PRO A 35 4.90 16.06 -5.48
CA PRO A 35 4.93 16.36 -4.04
C PRO A 35 4.08 17.57 -3.65
N ALA A 36 3.89 18.53 -4.55
CA ALA A 36 3.05 19.70 -4.31
C ALA A 36 1.55 19.36 -4.45
N LEU A 37 1.20 18.48 -5.40
CA LEU A 37 -0.17 17.97 -5.57
C LEU A 37 -0.64 17.16 -4.36
N GLU A 38 0.21 16.25 -3.86
CA GLU A 38 -0.09 15.44 -2.67
C GLU A 38 -0.31 16.33 -1.45
N ARG A 39 0.56 17.34 -1.25
CA ARG A 39 0.44 18.31 -0.15
C ARG A 39 -0.81 19.19 -0.24
N LEU A 40 -1.21 19.62 -1.44
CA LEU A 40 -2.45 20.38 -1.62
C LEU A 40 -3.69 19.55 -1.31
N ALA A 41 -3.67 18.25 -1.64
CA ALA A 41 -4.78 17.36 -1.30
C ALA A 41 -4.97 17.27 0.22
N GLU A 42 -3.88 17.15 0.99
CA GLU A 42 -3.90 17.17 2.45
C GLU A 42 -4.43 18.51 3.01
N GLN A 43 -3.93 19.64 2.50
CA GLN A 43 -4.36 20.97 2.94
C GLN A 43 -5.85 21.22 2.66
N LYS A 44 -6.34 20.80 1.50
CA LYS A 44 -7.76 20.89 1.15
C LYS A 44 -8.63 20.04 2.07
N GLN A 45 -8.19 18.82 2.38
CA GLN A 45 -8.91 17.94 3.30
C GLN A 45 -9.09 18.60 4.68
N VAL A 46 -8.02 19.17 5.25
CA VAL A 46 -8.08 19.88 6.54
C VAL A 46 -9.02 21.09 6.47
N LEU A 47 -8.98 21.87 5.38
CA LEU A 47 -9.90 23.00 5.19
C LEU A 47 -11.37 22.57 5.09
N TYR A 48 -11.68 21.50 4.36
CA TYR A 48 -13.05 20.99 4.26
C TYR A 48 -13.56 20.45 5.60
N GLU A 49 -12.71 19.81 6.40
CA GLU A 49 -13.03 19.40 7.76
C GLU A 49 -13.37 20.62 8.64
N LEU A 50 -12.55 21.67 8.61
CA LEU A 50 -12.79 22.91 9.36
C LEU A 50 -14.07 23.64 8.93
N ILE A 51 -14.40 23.62 7.64
CA ILE A 51 -15.66 24.15 7.11
C ILE A 51 -16.85 23.31 7.60
N GLY A 52 -16.72 21.99 7.56
CA GLY A 52 -17.74 21.04 8.04
C GLY A 52 -17.99 21.17 9.54
N GLU A 53 -16.94 21.30 10.35
CA GLU A 53 -17.03 21.55 11.80
C GLU A 53 -17.75 22.86 12.11
N ALA A 54 -17.44 23.93 11.37
CA ALA A 54 -18.10 25.21 11.55
C ALA A 54 -19.57 25.20 11.12
N ALA A 55 -19.93 24.37 10.13
CA ALA A 55 -21.31 24.22 9.64
C ALA A 55 -22.20 23.39 10.59
N ARG A 56 -21.62 22.43 11.33
CA ARG A 56 -22.33 21.53 12.27
C ARG A 56 -22.70 22.17 13.63
N GLY A 57 -22.58 23.49 13.75
CA GLY A 57 -22.55 24.25 15.01
C GLY A 57 -23.28 23.68 16.23
N SER A 58 -22.52 23.42 17.29
CA SER A 58 -22.98 23.57 18.68
C SER A 58 -22.49 24.93 19.18
N ALA A 59 -23.30 25.68 19.93
CA ALA A 59 -22.95 27.03 20.38
C ALA A 59 -21.59 27.06 21.12
N PRO A 60 -20.63 27.92 20.72
CA PRO A 60 -19.34 28.01 21.40
C PRO A 60 -19.48 28.72 22.74
N ALA A 61 -18.66 28.31 23.72
CA ALA A 61 -18.32 29.18 24.83
C ALA A 61 -17.77 30.51 24.28
N ARG A 62 -18.06 31.64 24.93
CA ARG A 62 -17.53 32.96 24.50
C ARG A 62 -16.00 32.86 24.37
N PRO A 63 -15.43 32.97 23.16
CA PRO A 63 -13.98 32.93 22.98
C PRO A 63 -13.34 34.11 23.72
N SER A 64 -12.15 33.89 24.28
CA SER A 64 -11.38 34.98 24.89
C SER A 64 -10.95 35.99 23.82
N GLY A 65 -10.68 37.25 24.21
CA GLY A 65 -10.19 38.27 23.27
C GLY A 65 -8.88 37.86 22.58
N SER A 66 -7.98 37.17 23.30
CA SER A 66 -6.72 36.66 22.77
C SER A 66 -6.88 35.50 21.76
N ASP A 67 -7.91 34.66 21.90
CA ASP A 67 -8.19 33.58 20.94
C ASP A 67 -8.70 34.14 19.61
N LEU A 68 -9.51 35.20 19.67
CA LEU A 68 -10.03 35.90 18.49
C LEU A 68 -8.89 36.60 17.72
N GLU A 69 -7.98 37.26 18.42
CA GLU A 69 -6.79 37.88 17.81
C GLU A 69 -5.86 36.85 17.17
N SER A 70 -5.63 35.71 17.85
CA SER A 70 -4.81 34.61 17.31
C SER A 70 -5.43 33.97 16.07
N LEU A 71 -6.76 33.83 16.05
CA LEU A 71 -7.49 33.30 14.90
C LEU A 71 -7.40 34.25 13.69
N GLN A 72 -7.58 35.56 13.90
CA GLN A 72 -7.44 36.56 12.84
C GLN A 72 -6.02 36.63 12.28
N ALA A 73 -5.00 36.51 13.14
CA ALA A 73 -3.60 36.49 12.71
C ALA A 73 -3.30 35.27 11.82
N LEU A 74 -3.75 34.08 12.22
CA LEU A 74 -3.56 32.85 11.44
C LEU A 74 -4.31 32.87 10.11
N GLU A 75 -5.55 33.38 10.09
CA GLU A 75 -6.33 33.52 8.85
C GLU A 75 -5.69 34.54 7.88
N SER A 76 -5.13 35.64 8.40
CA SER A 76 -4.38 36.61 7.58
C SER A 76 -3.12 36.00 6.98
N GLU A 77 -2.32 35.31 7.80
CA GLU A 77 -1.07 34.69 7.35
C GLU A 77 -1.33 33.58 6.31
N LEU A 78 -2.40 32.79 6.47
CA LEU A 78 -2.84 31.82 5.47
C LEU A 78 -3.18 32.48 4.12
N SER A 79 -3.84 33.65 4.15
CA SER A 79 -4.15 34.40 2.93
C SER A 79 -2.89 34.82 2.18
N ASP A 80 -1.89 35.33 2.89
CA ASP A 80 -0.62 35.78 2.31
C ASP A 80 0.19 34.60 1.74
N LEU A 81 0.22 33.48 2.45
CA LEU A 81 0.94 32.28 2.02
C LEU A 81 0.31 31.65 0.76
N VAL A 82 -1.02 31.53 0.72
CA VAL A 82 -1.74 31.02 -0.46
C VAL A 82 -1.55 31.97 -1.65
N GLY A 83 -1.56 33.28 -1.41
CA GLY A 83 -1.28 34.29 -2.44
C GLY A 83 0.14 34.16 -3.01
N SER A 84 1.14 34.05 -2.15
CA SER A 84 2.54 33.85 -2.53
C SER A 84 2.75 32.58 -3.37
N GLN A 85 2.13 31.47 -2.96
CA GLN A 85 2.22 30.21 -3.70
C GLN A 85 1.57 30.30 -5.08
N THR A 86 0.47 31.05 -5.20
CA THR A 86 -0.21 31.31 -6.48
C THR A 86 0.65 32.17 -7.40
N MET A 87 1.25 33.23 -6.88
CA MET A 87 2.13 34.12 -7.67
C MET A 87 3.36 33.39 -8.24
N GLU A 88 3.98 32.49 -7.47
CA GLU A 88 5.12 31.71 -7.95
C GLU A 88 4.72 30.71 -9.05
N LEU A 89 3.46 30.25 -9.05
CA LEU A 89 2.93 29.34 -10.06
C LEU A 89 2.49 30.05 -11.35
N ASP A 90 1.97 31.28 -11.23
CA ASP A 90 1.50 32.12 -12.34
C ASP A 90 2.61 32.84 -13.11
N ALA A 91 3.87 32.76 -12.66
CA ALA A 91 5.00 33.28 -13.42
C ALA A 91 5.11 32.59 -14.79
N ASP A 92 5.60 33.29 -15.83
CA ASP A 92 5.57 32.86 -17.26
C ASP A 92 6.08 31.42 -17.55
N HIS A 93 6.82 30.80 -16.63
CA HIS A 93 7.30 29.42 -16.71
C HIS A 93 7.13 28.60 -15.43
N GLY A 94 6.31 29.06 -14.48
CA GLY A 94 6.20 28.50 -13.13
C GLY A 94 7.53 28.50 -12.37
N PRO A 95 7.59 27.88 -11.17
CA PRO A 95 8.81 27.85 -10.36
C PRO A 95 9.84 26.82 -10.88
N TRP A 96 9.50 26.05 -11.91
CA TRP A 96 10.18 24.82 -12.32
C TRP A 96 11.63 25.01 -12.78
N HIS A 97 11.91 26.15 -13.40
CA HIS A 97 13.23 26.45 -13.97
C HIS A 97 14.07 27.38 -13.07
N ASN A 98 13.55 27.76 -11.89
CA ASN A 98 14.18 28.70 -10.97
C ASN A 98 14.27 28.08 -9.56
N PRO A 99 15.43 27.52 -9.17
CA PRO A 99 15.57 26.83 -7.88
C PRO A 99 15.24 27.68 -6.63
N PRO A 100 15.57 28.99 -6.58
CA PRO A 100 15.01 29.90 -5.57
C PRO A 100 13.47 29.99 -5.55
N ALA A 101 12.82 30.13 -6.71
CA ALA A 101 11.36 30.15 -6.82
C ALA A 101 10.73 28.84 -6.35
N LEU A 102 11.28 27.70 -6.77
CA LEU A 102 10.83 26.37 -6.34
C LEU A 102 10.98 26.17 -4.83
N ARG A 103 12.04 26.70 -4.21
CA ARG A 103 12.20 26.68 -2.75
C ARG A 103 11.15 27.52 -2.05
N ARG A 104 10.89 28.75 -2.51
CA ARG A 104 9.84 29.60 -1.94
C ARG A 104 8.46 28.98 -2.08
N PHE A 105 8.15 28.41 -3.25
CA PHE A 105 6.91 27.69 -3.51
C PHE A 105 6.70 26.51 -2.54
N ARG A 106 7.76 25.72 -2.27
CA ARG A 106 7.71 24.59 -1.33
C ARG A 106 7.59 25.04 0.13
N GLN A 107 8.33 26.09 0.51
CA GLN A 107 8.29 26.68 1.85
C GLN A 107 6.91 27.28 2.17
N ALA A 108 6.29 27.97 1.20
CA ALA A 108 4.92 28.46 1.34
C ALA A 108 3.95 27.30 1.58
N GLY A 109 4.09 26.21 0.82
CA GLY A 109 3.30 24.99 1.04
C GLY A 109 3.47 24.40 2.45
N GLU A 110 4.69 24.36 3.00
CA GLU A 110 4.92 23.87 4.37
C GLU A 110 4.30 24.78 5.43
N ALA A 111 4.43 26.10 5.25
CA ALA A 111 3.85 27.07 6.15
C ALA A 111 2.31 27.02 6.16
N ILE A 112 1.67 26.79 5.01
CA ILE A 112 0.21 26.60 4.93
C ILE A 112 -0.22 25.38 5.75
N SER A 113 0.46 24.24 5.60
CA SER A 113 0.14 23.04 6.37
C SER A 113 0.27 23.26 7.87
N LYS A 114 1.33 23.95 8.31
CA LYS A 114 1.53 24.30 9.71
C LYS A 114 0.42 25.22 10.24
N ASN A 115 0.05 26.25 9.49
CA ASN A 115 -0.97 27.20 9.92
C ASN A 115 -2.37 26.58 9.94
N LEU A 116 -2.70 25.67 9.01
CA LEU A 116 -3.95 24.91 9.04
C LEU A 116 -4.04 24.01 10.27
N PHE A 117 -2.93 23.37 10.67
CA PHE A 117 -2.86 22.57 11.89
C PHE A 117 -3.06 23.41 13.16
N GLU A 118 -2.39 24.57 13.28
CA GLU A 118 -2.58 25.46 14.42
C GLU A 118 -4.01 26.04 14.46
N LEU A 119 -4.59 26.33 13.31
CA LEU A 119 -5.99 26.78 13.21
C LEU A 119 -6.97 25.70 13.69
N GLN A 120 -6.73 24.43 13.34
CA GLN A 120 -7.50 23.28 13.81
C GLN A 120 -7.39 23.11 15.33
N LYS A 121 -6.17 23.21 15.88
CA LYS A 121 -5.91 23.15 17.33
C LYS A 121 -6.60 24.29 18.09
N LEU A 122 -6.54 25.51 17.57
CA LEU A 122 -7.18 26.68 18.18
C LEU A 122 -8.72 26.53 18.18
N ARG A 123 -9.32 26.08 17.08
CA ARG A 123 -10.77 25.83 17.01
C ARG A 123 -11.23 24.70 17.92
N LYS A 124 -10.48 23.60 18.01
CA LYS A 124 -10.78 22.49 18.95
C LYS A 124 -10.74 22.96 20.42
N ARG A 125 -9.78 23.82 20.76
CA ARG A 125 -9.68 24.47 22.08
C ARG A 125 -10.92 25.30 22.39
N MET A 126 -11.36 26.14 21.44
CA MET A 126 -12.57 26.97 21.58
C MET A 126 -13.86 26.15 21.72
N LEU A 127 -13.91 24.92 21.20
CA LEU A 127 -15.05 24.01 21.34
C LEU A 127 -15.05 23.22 22.67
N SER A 128 -13.89 23.08 23.32
CA SER A 128 -13.68 22.23 24.51
C SER A 128 -13.92 22.91 25.87
N SER A 129 -14.15 24.23 25.94
CA SER A 129 -14.32 24.95 27.21
C SER A 129 -15.76 24.84 27.77
N ARG A 130 -16.00 23.86 28.64
CA ARG A 130 -17.18 23.86 29.55
C ARG A 130 -16.89 24.72 30.80
N PRO A 131 -17.88 25.45 31.35
CA PRO A 131 -17.73 26.14 32.62
C PRO A 131 -17.77 25.12 33.78
N THR A 132 -16.70 25.04 34.56
CA THR A 132 -16.71 24.35 35.86
C THR A 132 -17.40 25.24 36.88
N ALA A 133 -18.57 24.80 37.35
CA ALA A 133 -19.24 25.38 38.50
C ALA A 133 -18.62 24.84 39.81
N GLY A 134 -18.18 25.78 40.66
CA GLY A 134 -18.19 25.64 42.13
C GLY A 134 -17.15 24.70 42.76
N ARG A 135 -16.00 25.26 43.14
CA ARG A 135 -15.41 24.99 44.45
C ARG A 135 -14.82 26.27 45.01
N GLU A 136 -15.32 26.64 46.17
CA GLU A 136 -14.99 27.81 46.97
C GLU A 136 -13.50 27.79 47.34
N GLU A 137 -12.78 28.86 46.99
CA GLU A 137 -11.59 29.25 47.75
C GLU A 137 -11.85 30.61 48.37
N SER A 138 -11.85 30.57 49.70
CA SER A 138 -12.00 31.68 50.62
C SER A 138 -10.94 32.75 50.40
N SER A 139 -11.41 33.99 50.33
CA SER A 139 -10.63 35.22 50.38
C SER A 139 -9.82 35.36 51.68
N SER A 140 -8.53 35.65 51.57
CA SER A 140 -7.83 36.49 52.56
C SER A 140 -6.77 37.36 51.88
N SER A 141 -7.16 38.62 51.68
CA SER A 141 -6.36 39.85 51.77
C SER A 141 -4.82 39.79 51.80
N GLY A 142 -4.23 40.49 50.83
CA GLY A 142 -3.45 41.69 51.14
C GLY A 142 -1.93 41.56 51.21
N SER A 143 -1.29 42.62 50.68
CA SER A 143 0.05 43.13 51.01
C SER A 143 1.20 42.82 50.04
N GLN A 144 1.41 43.81 49.15
CA GLN A 144 2.64 44.58 48.98
C GLN A 144 4.00 43.87 48.81
N ARG A 145 4.60 44.19 47.67
CA ARG A 145 6.04 44.35 47.41
C ARG A 145 6.83 44.79 48.66
N ALA A 146 7.90 44.05 48.96
CA ALA A 146 9.08 44.60 49.61
C ALA A 146 10.33 43.80 49.19
N ALA A 147 11.30 44.52 48.64
CA ALA A 147 12.69 44.09 48.51
C ALA A 147 13.35 44.00 49.89
N ALA A 148 14.31 43.09 50.07
CA ALA A 148 15.24 43.07 51.19
C ALA A 148 16.48 42.18 50.83
N PRO A 149 17.60 42.25 51.57
CA PRO A 149 18.66 43.21 51.29
C PRO A 149 20.08 42.58 51.25
N SER A 150 21.05 43.33 50.73
CA SER A 150 22.48 43.07 50.94
C SER A 150 22.88 43.39 52.38
N MET A 151 23.66 42.50 53.01
CA MET A 151 24.50 42.82 54.17
C MET A 151 25.77 41.97 54.12
N ALA A 152 26.91 42.65 54.06
CA ALA A 152 28.23 42.08 54.21
C ALA A 152 28.67 42.14 55.68
N ALA A 153 29.40 41.12 56.15
CA ALA A 153 30.39 41.23 57.22
C ALA A 153 31.34 40.02 57.14
N GLY A 154 32.62 40.27 56.91
CA GLY A 154 33.66 39.24 56.78
C GLY A 154 34.23 38.79 58.12
N HIS A 155 35.05 37.73 58.09
CA HIS A 155 36.15 37.45 59.02
C HIS A 155 37.26 36.69 58.27
N SER A 156 38.49 36.96 58.68
CA SER A 156 39.78 36.70 58.05
C SER A 156 40.40 35.34 58.42
N GLY A 157 41.16 34.73 57.50
CA GLY A 157 42.10 33.66 57.85
C GLY A 157 42.69 32.85 56.68
N GLY A 158 43.85 33.29 56.16
CA GLY A 158 44.94 32.46 55.61
C GLY A 158 44.74 31.64 54.31
N PRO A 159 45.57 31.82 53.26
CA PRO A 159 45.46 31.06 52.02
C PRO A 159 46.12 29.67 52.13
N ARG A 160 45.37 28.61 51.82
CA ARG A 160 45.95 27.32 51.38
C ARG A 160 45.31 26.94 50.06
N ALA A 161 46.18 26.73 49.07
CA ALA A 161 45.87 26.61 47.65
C ALA A 161 44.88 25.49 47.33
N GLY A 162 43.64 25.86 47.02
CA GLY A 162 42.78 25.12 46.12
C GLY A 162 42.98 25.69 44.72
N ARG A 163 43.37 24.86 43.74
CA ARG A 163 43.32 25.25 42.33
C ARG A 163 41.87 25.24 41.87
N ASP A 164 41.16 26.28 42.29
CA ASP A 164 39.94 26.73 41.67
C ASP A 164 40.29 28.07 41.01
N THR A 165 41.01 27.99 39.90
CA THR A 165 41.29 29.15 39.07
C THR A 165 40.42 29.00 37.84
N GLY A 166 39.35 29.78 37.77
CA GLY A 166 38.58 30.00 36.55
C GLY A 166 39.55 30.26 35.40
N MET A 167 39.58 29.34 34.45
CA MET A 167 40.42 29.46 33.26
C MET A 167 39.76 30.48 32.34
N THR A 168 40.43 31.58 32.01
CA THR A 168 39.85 32.56 31.08
C THR A 168 39.80 31.99 29.66
N VAL A 169 38.92 32.51 28.80
CA VAL A 169 38.84 32.13 27.38
C VAL A 169 40.21 32.22 26.70
N GLU A 170 41.04 33.20 27.02
CA GLU A 170 42.40 33.30 26.46
C GLU A 170 43.32 32.16 26.91
N GLN A 171 43.22 31.72 28.16
CA GLN A 171 44.02 30.59 28.67
C GLN A 171 43.57 29.27 28.05
N ALA A 172 42.26 29.08 27.89
CA ALA A 172 41.67 27.90 27.26
C ALA A 172 42.04 27.82 25.76
N LEU A 173 41.98 28.94 25.04
CA LEU A 173 42.44 29.05 23.66
C LEU A 173 43.96 28.86 23.52
N GLY A 174 44.75 29.37 24.48
CA GLY A 174 46.21 29.15 24.53
C GLY A 174 46.59 27.68 24.61
N MET A 175 45.88 26.88 25.42
CA MET A 175 46.11 25.43 25.53
C MET A 175 45.79 24.65 24.25
N LEU A 176 44.82 25.13 23.47
CA LEU A 176 44.47 24.58 22.15
C LEU A 176 45.52 24.89 21.09
N LEU A 177 46.12 26.09 21.15
CA LEU A 177 47.16 26.54 20.22
C LEU A 177 48.54 25.93 20.56
N ASP A 178 48.82 25.63 21.82
CA ASP A 178 50.08 25.01 22.27
C ASP A 178 50.16 23.49 21.96
N LYS A 179 49.03 22.83 21.71
CA LYS A 179 49.01 21.46 21.17
C LYS A 179 49.41 21.48 19.69
N LYS A 180 50.72 21.38 19.43
CA LYS A 180 51.45 21.46 18.15
C LYS A 180 51.03 20.50 17.00
N ASP A 181 49.81 19.98 16.96
CA ASP A 181 49.40 19.05 15.92
C ASP A 181 48.45 19.71 14.89
N ALA A 182 48.93 19.81 13.64
CA ALA A 182 48.27 20.51 12.54
C ALA A 182 46.92 19.90 12.12
N SER A 183 46.61 18.68 12.59
CA SER A 183 45.32 17.99 12.40
C SER A 183 44.16 18.62 13.17
N TYR A 184 44.41 19.43 14.20
CA TYR A 184 43.38 20.04 15.05
C TYR A 184 42.74 21.34 14.51
N LYS A 185 43.18 21.83 13.34
CA LYS A 185 42.72 23.10 12.75
C LYS A 185 41.21 23.15 12.44
N GLY A 186 40.55 22.00 12.25
CA GLY A 186 39.10 21.93 12.02
C GLY A 186 38.25 22.05 13.28
N GLY A 187 38.78 21.67 14.46
CA GLY A 187 38.04 21.70 15.73
C GLY A 187 37.92 23.10 16.34
N LEU A 188 38.85 24.01 16.02
CA LEU A 188 38.80 25.42 16.41
C LEU A 188 37.60 26.17 15.80
N ILE A 189 37.11 25.74 14.64
CA ILE A 189 35.96 26.35 13.95
C ILE A 189 34.67 26.17 14.77
N GLY A 190 34.49 25.01 15.40
CA GLY A 190 33.34 24.73 16.27
C GLY A 190 33.33 25.55 17.56
N ILE A 191 34.51 25.80 18.15
CA ILE A 191 34.69 26.62 19.37
C ILE A 191 34.26 28.06 19.12
N VAL A 192 34.69 28.62 17.99
CA VAL A 192 34.43 30.01 17.59
C VAL A 192 32.93 30.23 17.29
N HIS A 193 32.26 29.24 16.69
CA HIS A 193 30.84 29.33 16.37
C HIS A 193 29.93 29.08 17.59
N ALA A 194 30.30 28.15 18.49
CA ALA A 194 29.59 27.88 19.74
C ALA A 194 29.73 29.05 20.75
N ALA A 195 30.84 29.78 20.69
CA ALA A 195 31.07 31.03 21.43
C ALA A 195 30.43 32.28 20.78
N GLY A 196 29.57 32.12 19.77
CA GLY A 196 28.77 33.22 19.21
C GLY A 196 29.41 34.04 18.07
N VAL A 197 30.50 33.60 17.45
CA VAL A 197 31.11 34.31 16.32
C VAL A 197 30.52 33.81 14.99
N GLN A 198 29.73 34.66 14.32
CA GLN A 198 28.87 34.29 13.19
C GLN A 198 29.47 34.46 11.78
N GLU A 199 30.72 34.91 11.57
CA GLU A 199 31.26 35.06 10.20
C GLU A 199 32.69 34.53 10.05
N MET A 200 32.91 33.76 8.98
CA MET A 200 34.23 33.47 8.39
C MET A 200 34.23 33.95 6.94
N THR A 201 35.14 34.86 6.57
CA THR A 201 35.33 35.30 5.18
C THR A 201 36.50 34.57 4.53
N PRO A 202 36.35 33.98 3.33
CA PRO A 202 37.49 33.45 2.57
C PRO A 202 38.34 34.61 2.05
N ILE A 203 39.66 34.60 2.29
CA ILE A 203 40.51 35.73 1.92
C ILE A 203 40.63 35.92 0.40
N THR A 204 40.63 34.87 -0.43
CA THR A 204 40.59 35.01 -1.91
C THR A 204 40.22 33.69 -2.59
N SER A 205 39.65 33.78 -3.79
CA SER A 205 39.24 32.67 -4.66
C SER A 205 40.39 31.80 -5.23
N HIS A 206 41.64 31.96 -4.79
CA HIS A 206 42.83 31.46 -5.51
C HIS A 206 43.84 30.65 -4.67
N SER A 207 43.50 30.15 -3.47
CA SER A 207 44.37 29.19 -2.76
C SER A 207 43.62 28.31 -1.75
N PRO A 208 43.35 27.03 -2.04
CA PRO A 208 42.53 26.15 -1.18
C PRO A 208 43.26 25.60 0.06
N GLY A 209 44.23 26.31 0.64
CA GLY A 209 45.09 25.76 1.70
C GLY A 209 45.58 26.72 2.78
N LYS A 210 45.17 27.99 2.79
CA LYS A 210 45.58 28.96 3.82
C LYS A 210 44.35 29.68 4.38
N PHE A 211 43.86 29.17 5.51
CA PHE A 211 42.96 29.92 6.38
C PHE A 211 43.83 30.71 7.36
N GLU A 212 43.84 32.04 7.24
CA GLU A 212 44.31 32.91 8.34
C GLU A 212 43.10 33.25 9.20
N PHE A 213 43.17 32.90 10.49
CA PHE A 213 42.12 33.17 11.46
C PHE A 213 42.14 34.66 11.82
N VAL A 214 41.33 35.48 11.14
CA VAL A 214 41.11 36.87 11.55
C VAL A 214 40.04 36.87 12.65
N PHE A 215 40.50 36.95 13.90
CA PHE A 215 39.63 37.19 15.06
C PHE A 215 39.12 38.63 15.01
N ALA A 216 37.93 38.84 14.45
CA ALA A 216 37.21 40.10 14.58
C ALA A 216 36.00 39.87 15.49
N PRO A 217 36.06 40.20 16.79
CA PRO A 217 34.87 40.19 17.63
C PRO A 217 33.91 41.24 17.08
N LYS A 218 32.81 40.81 16.44
CA LYS A 218 31.64 41.68 16.32
C LYS A 218 31.11 41.83 17.75
N SER A 219 31.19 43.05 18.25
CA SER A 219 30.66 43.52 19.53
C SER A 219 29.38 42.78 20.00
N GLN A 220 29.36 42.40 21.28
CA GLN A 220 28.20 41.99 22.10
C GLN A 220 27.72 40.51 22.04
N VAL A 221 28.60 39.54 22.32
CA VAL A 221 28.14 38.25 22.88
C VAL A 221 28.98 37.96 24.13
N ASP A 222 28.35 37.92 25.31
CA ASP A 222 28.98 37.40 26.53
C ASP A 222 29.23 35.91 26.32
N VAL A 223 30.50 35.53 26.15
CA VAL A 223 30.92 34.13 26.05
C VAL A 223 30.90 33.54 27.46
N ASP A 224 30.19 32.43 27.65
CA ASP A 224 30.19 31.72 28.93
C ASP A 224 31.54 31.03 29.16
N ASP A 225 32.35 31.63 30.04
CA ASP A 225 33.66 31.13 30.45
C ASP A 225 33.58 29.68 30.98
N GLU A 226 32.49 29.31 31.67
CA GLU A 226 32.30 27.97 32.22
C GLU A 226 32.10 26.93 31.11
N PHE A 227 31.29 27.27 30.10
CA PHE A 227 31.10 26.45 28.91
C PHE A 227 32.40 26.22 28.15
N VAL A 228 33.16 27.30 27.89
CA VAL A 228 34.43 27.21 27.16
C VAL A 228 35.45 26.37 27.95
N ALA A 229 35.55 26.57 29.26
CA ALA A 229 36.44 25.77 30.10
C ALA A 229 36.09 24.28 30.07
N LYS A 230 34.79 23.92 30.19
CA LYS A 230 34.32 22.53 30.09
C LYS A 230 34.61 21.94 28.70
N PHE A 231 34.36 22.69 27.64
CA PHE A 231 34.62 22.24 26.27
C PHE A 231 36.10 21.96 26.02
N VAL A 232 36.99 22.92 26.35
CA VAL A 232 38.43 22.78 26.11
C VAL A 232 39.02 21.64 26.90
N ARG A 233 38.54 21.42 28.13
CA ARG A 233 38.99 20.31 28.98
C ARG A 233 38.78 18.94 28.33
N HIS A 234 37.64 18.74 27.68
CA HIS A 234 37.29 17.45 27.06
C HIS A 234 37.57 17.40 25.55
N PHE A 235 38.13 18.48 25.00
CA PHE A 235 38.37 18.60 23.57
C PHE A 235 39.29 17.49 23.03
N GLY A 236 38.87 16.91 21.91
CA GLY A 236 39.59 15.81 21.25
C GLY A 236 39.41 14.45 21.93
N THR A 237 38.54 14.34 22.93
CA THR A 237 38.24 13.07 23.60
C THR A 237 37.05 12.38 22.91
N PRO A 238 37.24 11.22 22.26
CA PRO A 238 36.13 10.51 21.64
C PRO A 238 35.27 9.82 22.71
N ILE A 239 33.96 10.06 22.68
CA ILE A 239 32.99 9.40 23.56
C ILE A 239 32.02 8.61 22.69
N GLN A 240 31.94 7.30 22.92
CA GLN A 240 31.27 6.37 22.01
C GLN A 240 29.78 6.69 21.77
N PRO A 241 28.95 7.05 22.78
CA PRO A 241 27.58 7.52 22.55
C PRO A 241 27.49 8.70 21.57
N LEU A 242 28.38 9.69 21.68
CA LEU A 242 28.42 10.84 20.77
C LEU A 242 28.87 10.43 19.36
N CYS A 243 29.83 9.50 19.26
CA CYS A 243 30.24 8.93 17.97
C CYS A 243 29.08 8.20 17.28
N ALA A 244 28.27 7.43 18.02
CA ALA A 244 27.09 6.76 17.48
C ALA A 244 26.02 7.76 17.01
N PHE A 245 25.73 8.77 17.84
CA PHE A 245 24.74 9.80 17.52
C PHE A 245 25.13 10.63 16.29
N LEU A 246 26.32 11.23 16.30
CA LEU A 246 26.82 12.03 15.18
C LEU A 246 27.08 11.18 13.93
N GLY A 247 27.58 9.95 14.11
CA GLY A 247 27.78 9.01 13.00
C GLY A 247 26.46 8.68 12.29
N GLY A 248 25.37 8.47 13.04
CA GLY A 248 24.04 8.27 12.48
C GLY A 248 23.54 9.48 11.69
N ILE A 249 23.72 10.70 12.22
CA ILE A 249 23.34 11.94 11.53
C ILE A 249 24.15 12.11 10.24
N VAL A 250 25.47 11.97 10.30
CA VAL A 250 26.34 12.10 9.13
C VAL A 250 26.02 11.06 8.07
N ALA A 251 25.80 9.80 8.47
CA ALA A 251 25.36 8.75 7.55
C ALA A 251 24.03 9.11 6.88
N GLN A 252 23.08 9.66 7.63
CA GLN A 252 21.82 10.13 7.08
C GLN A 252 22.03 11.30 6.11
N GLU A 253 22.87 12.30 6.43
CA GLU A 253 23.19 13.41 5.52
C GLU A 253 23.78 12.93 4.18
N VAL A 254 24.59 11.87 4.20
CA VAL A 254 25.09 11.24 2.96
C VAL A 254 23.95 10.65 2.13
N VAL A 255 22.98 9.99 2.78
CA VAL A 255 21.79 9.44 2.09
C VAL A 255 20.91 10.56 1.50
N LYS A 256 20.87 11.74 2.14
CA LYS A 256 20.08 12.89 1.65
C LYS A 256 20.56 13.43 0.30
N ILE A 257 21.78 13.10 -0.13
CA ILE A 257 22.27 13.41 -1.49
C ILE A 257 21.34 12.82 -2.56
N ALA A 258 20.62 11.73 -2.27
CA ALA A 258 19.62 11.15 -3.16
C ALA A 258 18.36 12.03 -3.37
N GLY A 259 18.25 13.18 -2.70
CA GLY A 259 17.17 14.16 -2.88
C GLY A 259 15.86 13.82 -2.17
N LYS A 260 15.84 12.80 -1.31
CA LYS A 260 14.62 12.35 -0.61
C LYS A 260 14.26 13.15 0.64
N PHE A 261 15.24 13.62 1.42
CA PHE A 261 15.01 14.39 2.64
C PHE A 261 15.82 15.69 2.65
N THR A 262 15.37 16.67 3.44
CA THR A 262 16.04 17.98 3.57
C THR A 262 17.38 17.86 4.29
N PRO A 263 18.51 18.20 3.63
CA PRO A 263 19.83 18.27 4.26
C PRO A 263 19.88 19.35 5.34
N ILE A 264 20.77 19.20 6.31
CA ILE A 264 21.04 20.23 7.31
C ILE A 264 21.66 21.45 6.60
N PRO A 265 21.02 22.64 6.65
CA PRO A 265 21.58 23.82 6.02
C PRO A 265 22.71 24.40 6.88
N GLY A 266 23.95 24.16 6.49
CA GLY A 266 25.12 24.73 7.16
C GLY A 266 25.60 23.88 8.34
N TRP A 267 25.35 24.32 9.56
CA TRP A 267 25.99 23.77 10.77
C TRP A 267 24.98 23.14 11.73
N LEU A 268 25.32 21.97 12.26
CA LEU A 268 24.67 21.36 13.42
C LEU A 268 25.66 21.32 14.58
N HIS A 269 25.32 22.00 15.67
CA HIS A 269 26.05 21.93 16.93
C HIS A 269 25.23 21.12 17.93
N PHE A 270 25.87 20.12 18.54
CA PHE A 270 25.25 19.30 19.58
C PHE A 270 26.22 19.15 20.75
N ASN A 271 25.70 19.28 21.96
CA ASN A 271 26.42 19.00 23.20
C ASN A 271 25.50 18.26 24.17
N ALA A 272 26.09 17.56 25.13
CA ALA A 272 25.39 16.86 26.21
C ALA A 272 26.12 17.16 27.53
N MET A 273 26.31 18.44 27.83
CA MET A 273 27.09 18.89 28.99
C MET A 273 26.42 18.50 30.32
N GLU A 274 25.10 18.28 30.31
CA GLU A 274 24.30 17.79 31.43
C GLU A 274 24.71 16.37 31.86
N ALA A 275 25.35 15.63 30.96
CA ALA A 275 25.88 14.31 31.28
C ALA A 275 27.18 14.40 32.11
N LEU A 276 27.87 15.55 32.17
CA LEU A 276 29.11 15.69 32.91
C LEU A 276 28.88 15.58 34.42
N PRO A 277 29.86 15.04 35.18
CA PRO A 277 29.83 15.10 36.63
C PRO A 277 29.70 16.55 37.14
N SER A 278 28.96 16.76 38.22
CA SER A 278 28.80 18.08 38.85
C SER A 278 30.14 18.65 39.35
N GLU A 279 31.06 17.77 39.75
CA GLU A 279 32.43 18.09 40.16
C GLU A 279 33.42 17.31 39.30
N GLN A 280 34.53 17.94 38.93
CA GLN A 280 35.54 17.29 38.10
C GLN A 280 36.20 16.12 38.85
N PRO A 281 36.22 14.90 38.26
CA PRO A 281 36.92 13.78 38.86
C PRO A 281 38.44 14.03 38.90
N MET A 282 39.09 13.53 39.96
CA MET A 282 40.54 13.69 40.16
C MET A 282 41.35 12.53 39.55
N ASP A 283 40.68 11.45 39.14
CA ASP A 283 41.25 10.20 38.66
C ASP A 283 41.04 10.03 37.13
N CYS A 284 41.44 11.04 36.36
CA CYS A 284 41.27 11.08 34.90
C CYS A 284 42.53 10.75 34.08
N ASP A 285 43.69 10.56 34.74
CA ASP A 285 44.96 10.31 34.05
C ASP A 285 44.92 8.98 33.29
N PRO A 286 45.43 8.91 32.05
CA PRO A 286 45.40 7.68 31.26
C PRO A 286 46.27 6.58 31.90
N ILE A 287 45.74 5.36 31.95
CA ILE A 287 46.44 4.20 32.54
C ILE A 287 46.78 3.12 31.49
N GLY A 288 46.63 3.43 30.20
CA GLY A 288 46.76 2.46 29.11
C GLY A 288 45.55 1.54 29.01
N SER A 289 44.41 1.96 29.56
CA SER A 289 43.15 1.22 29.46
C SER A 289 42.43 1.57 28.17
N ARG A 290 41.70 0.61 27.61
CA ARG A 290 40.81 0.86 26.46
C ARG A 290 39.67 1.86 26.76
N TYR A 291 39.45 2.16 28.04
CA TYR A 291 38.44 3.11 28.51
C TYR A 291 39.03 4.48 28.88
N ASP A 292 40.31 4.74 28.60
CA ASP A 292 40.98 6.00 28.98
C ASP A 292 40.24 7.24 28.45
N SER A 293 39.62 7.18 27.26
CA SER A 293 38.80 8.29 26.74
C SER A 293 37.53 8.55 27.56
N LEU A 294 36.90 7.50 28.08
CA LEU A 294 35.74 7.65 28.97
C LEU A 294 36.18 8.15 30.35
N ALA A 295 37.29 7.61 30.87
CA ALA A 295 37.87 8.02 32.15
C ALA A 295 38.37 9.48 32.13
N ALA A 296 38.85 9.99 31.00
CA ALA A 296 39.23 11.40 30.85
C ALA A 296 38.07 12.38 31.10
N VAL A 297 36.82 11.90 30.98
CA VAL A 297 35.60 12.72 31.19
C VAL A 297 34.96 12.42 32.53
N TYR A 298 34.86 11.13 32.90
CA TYR A 298 34.08 10.68 34.06
C TYR A 298 34.92 10.13 35.23
N GLY A 299 36.23 9.97 35.06
CA GLY A 299 37.13 9.34 36.03
C GLY A 299 37.14 7.80 35.94
N HIS A 300 38.23 7.19 36.40
CA HIS A 300 38.37 5.73 36.45
C HIS A 300 37.38 5.07 37.40
N ALA A 301 37.05 5.71 38.53
CA ALA A 301 36.07 5.23 39.49
C ALA A 301 34.68 5.07 38.87
N PHE A 302 34.28 6.01 38.00
CA PHE A 302 33.02 5.90 37.26
C PHE A 302 33.05 4.75 36.25
N CYS A 303 34.15 4.60 35.52
CA CYS A 303 34.32 3.48 34.58
C CYS A 303 34.24 2.12 35.30
N GLN A 304 34.86 2.00 36.48
CA GLN A 304 34.76 0.80 37.32
C GLN A 304 33.32 0.55 37.80
N LYS A 305 32.56 1.61 38.09
CA LYS A 305 31.14 1.50 38.43
C LYS A 305 30.35 0.90 37.26
N LEU A 306 30.52 1.42 36.04
CA LEU A 306 29.87 0.90 34.83
C LEU A 306 30.20 -0.58 34.59
N GLN A 307 31.46 -0.96 34.79
CA GLN A 307 31.93 -2.33 34.61
C GLN A 307 31.24 -3.33 35.54
N LYS A 308 30.87 -2.92 36.75
CA LYS A 308 30.24 -3.78 37.76
C LYS A 308 28.72 -3.84 37.65
N LEU A 309 28.10 -3.07 36.76
CA LEU A 309 26.65 -3.05 36.59
C LEU A 309 26.10 -4.40 36.14
N LYS A 310 24.89 -4.71 36.61
CA LYS A 310 24.04 -5.79 36.12
C LYS A 310 22.85 -5.18 35.40
N TYR A 311 22.81 -5.31 34.09
CA TYR A 311 21.73 -4.75 33.27
C TYR A 311 20.92 -5.86 32.61
N PHE A 312 19.62 -5.61 32.48
CA PHE A 312 18.73 -6.43 31.67
C PHE A 312 18.34 -5.67 30.40
N MET A 313 18.66 -6.24 29.25
CA MET A 313 18.31 -5.73 27.93
C MET A 313 17.21 -6.58 27.30
N VAL A 314 16.10 -5.94 26.97
CA VAL A 314 14.93 -6.62 26.40
C VAL A 314 14.85 -6.31 24.90
N GLY A 315 15.14 -7.31 24.09
CA GLY A 315 15.28 -7.21 22.63
C GLY A 315 16.73 -6.99 22.20
N CYS A 316 17.10 -7.59 21.07
CA CYS A 316 18.41 -7.40 20.43
C CYS A 316 18.31 -7.23 18.91
N GLY A 317 17.22 -6.58 18.48
CA GLY A 317 17.02 -6.10 17.11
C GLY A 317 17.94 -4.91 16.74
N ALA A 318 17.42 -3.94 15.98
CA ALA A 318 18.24 -2.83 15.48
C ALA A 318 18.84 -1.98 16.62
N LEU A 319 17.99 -1.52 17.54
CA LEU A 319 18.38 -0.77 18.72
C LEU A 319 19.30 -1.60 19.63
N GLY A 320 18.93 -2.86 19.91
CA GLY A 320 19.71 -3.69 20.81
C GLY A 320 21.10 -4.04 20.28
N CYS A 321 21.28 -4.16 18.95
CA CYS A 321 22.61 -4.27 18.34
C CYS A 321 23.48 -3.03 18.63
N GLU A 322 22.92 -1.83 18.48
CA GLU A 322 23.59 -0.57 18.77
C GLU A 322 23.91 -0.40 20.26
N PHE A 323 22.96 -0.73 21.14
CA PHE A 323 23.15 -0.70 22.58
C PHE A 323 24.19 -1.69 23.05
N MET A 324 24.18 -2.92 22.54
CA MET A 324 25.17 -3.93 22.90
C MET A 324 26.58 -3.53 22.47
N LYS A 325 26.74 -2.94 21.28
CA LYS A 325 28.00 -2.31 20.86
C LYS A 325 28.42 -1.19 21.82
N ASN A 326 27.51 -0.29 22.18
CA ASN A 326 27.81 0.80 23.10
C ASN A 326 28.15 0.30 24.51
N PHE A 327 27.48 -0.74 25.02
CA PHE A 327 27.77 -1.35 26.31
C PHE A 327 29.17 -1.97 26.29
N ALA A 328 29.48 -2.74 25.24
CA ALA A 328 30.79 -3.35 25.05
C ALA A 328 31.91 -2.28 25.00
N LEU A 329 31.75 -1.23 24.21
CA LEU A 329 32.78 -0.22 23.99
C LEU A 329 32.98 0.73 25.17
N ASN A 330 31.93 1.01 25.96
CA ASN A 330 32.02 1.80 27.19
C ASN A 330 32.36 0.95 28.42
N GLY A 331 32.53 -0.36 28.26
CA GLY A 331 32.90 -1.26 29.36
C GLY A 331 31.77 -1.55 30.34
N VAL A 332 30.52 -1.31 29.97
CA VAL A 332 29.36 -1.63 30.81
C VAL A 332 29.26 -3.15 30.98
N CYS A 333 29.05 -3.63 32.21
CA CYS A 333 28.99 -5.06 32.55
C CYS A 333 30.28 -5.86 32.22
N CYS A 334 31.42 -5.18 32.02
CA CYS A 334 32.68 -5.82 31.60
C CYS A 334 33.67 -6.10 32.74
N GLY A 335 33.28 -5.85 33.99
CA GLY A 335 34.11 -6.07 35.18
C GLY A 335 33.64 -7.26 36.01
N GLU A 336 34.42 -7.56 37.04
CA GLU A 336 34.07 -8.58 38.02
C GLU A 336 32.72 -8.25 38.69
N GLY A 337 31.78 -9.19 38.66
CA GLY A 337 30.43 -9.02 39.19
C GLY A 337 29.43 -8.34 38.25
N GLY A 338 29.90 -7.73 37.16
CA GLY A 338 29.03 -7.17 36.12
C GLY A 338 28.38 -8.25 35.25
N MET A 339 27.19 -7.97 34.72
CA MET A 339 26.44 -8.92 33.88
C MET A 339 25.44 -8.20 32.98
N LEU A 340 25.51 -8.42 31.67
CA LEU A 340 24.41 -8.08 30.77
C LEU A 340 23.55 -9.32 30.54
N THR A 341 22.33 -9.34 31.08
CA THR A 341 21.34 -10.33 30.62
C THR A 341 20.63 -9.75 29.41
N VAL A 342 20.61 -10.47 28.28
CA VAL A 342 19.91 -10.04 27.07
C VAL A 342 18.94 -11.13 26.63
N THR A 343 17.71 -10.75 26.31
CA THR A 343 16.70 -11.70 25.82
C THR A 343 16.05 -11.23 24.53
N ASP A 344 15.83 -12.16 23.61
CA ASP A 344 15.11 -11.93 22.36
C ASP A 344 14.59 -13.28 21.86
N ALA A 345 13.29 -13.40 21.63
CA ALA A 345 12.66 -14.64 21.19
C ALA A 345 12.82 -14.90 19.68
N ASP A 346 13.28 -13.91 18.91
CA ASP A 346 13.34 -14.00 17.47
C ASP A 346 14.61 -14.68 16.96
N ARG A 347 14.48 -15.18 15.74
CA ARG A 347 15.60 -15.64 14.91
C ARG A 347 16.00 -14.56 13.91
N ILE A 348 17.24 -14.63 13.44
CA ILE A 348 17.78 -13.69 12.46
C ILE A 348 17.19 -13.99 11.08
N GLU A 349 16.68 -12.96 10.41
CA GLU A 349 16.19 -13.03 9.03
C GLU A 349 17.05 -12.20 8.07
N MET A 350 16.96 -12.49 6.76
CA MET A 350 17.66 -11.72 5.72
C MET A 350 17.32 -10.22 5.77
N SER A 351 16.05 -9.89 6.03
CA SER A 351 15.55 -8.52 6.13
C SER A 351 16.19 -7.72 7.27
N ASN A 352 16.75 -8.41 8.28
CA ASN A 352 17.32 -7.80 9.48
C ASN A 352 18.73 -7.24 9.22
N LEU A 353 19.49 -7.85 8.30
CA LEU A 353 20.92 -7.55 8.08
C LEU A 353 21.19 -6.10 7.65
N THR A 354 20.18 -5.41 7.10
CA THR A 354 20.27 -4.01 6.67
C THR A 354 20.46 -3.03 7.82
N ARG A 355 20.05 -3.40 9.04
CA ARG A 355 20.05 -2.50 10.22
C ARG A 355 20.53 -3.17 11.51
N GLN A 356 20.73 -4.48 11.52
CA GLN A 356 21.21 -5.26 12.67
C GLN A 356 22.65 -5.72 12.40
N PHE A 357 23.58 -4.77 12.42
CA PHE A 357 24.95 -4.94 11.92
C PHE A 357 25.82 -5.92 12.74
N LEU A 358 25.36 -6.42 13.89
CA LEU A 358 26.04 -7.50 14.60
C LEU A 358 25.90 -8.86 13.89
N PHE A 359 24.93 -8.97 12.96
CA PHE A 359 24.62 -10.20 12.25
C PHE A 359 25.23 -10.22 10.84
N ARG A 360 25.44 -11.42 10.33
CA ARG A 360 25.91 -11.70 8.96
C ARG A 360 24.99 -12.74 8.32
N GLU A 361 25.11 -12.91 7.01
CA GLU A 361 24.31 -13.87 6.23
C GLU A 361 24.38 -15.30 6.80
N HIS A 362 25.55 -15.75 7.23
CA HIS A 362 25.73 -17.07 7.84
C HIS A 362 25.08 -17.21 9.24
N ASN A 363 24.52 -16.14 9.81
CA ASN A 363 23.79 -16.18 11.07
C ASN A 363 22.27 -16.31 10.87
N VAL A 364 21.77 -16.26 9.62
CA VAL A 364 20.33 -16.36 9.34
C VAL A 364 19.77 -17.69 9.89
N GLY A 365 18.65 -17.60 10.59
CA GLY A 365 18.00 -18.71 11.31
C GLY A 365 18.53 -18.94 12.74
N HIS A 366 19.67 -18.36 13.14
CA HIS A 366 20.15 -18.45 14.51
C HIS A 366 19.40 -17.49 15.45
N PRO A 367 19.35 -17.77 16.77
CA PRO A 367 18.76 -16.86 17.75
C PRO A 367 19.52 -15.54 17.81
N LYS A 368 18.78 -14.41 17.78
CA LYS A 368 19.41 -13.07 17.76
C LYS A 368 20.27 -12.84 19.00
N SER A 369 19.75 -13.16 20.19
CA SER A 369 20.42 -12.91 21.47
C SER A 369 21.76 -13.63 21.59
N VAL A 370 21.82 -14.88 21.14
CA VAL A 370 23.03 -15.72 21.13
C VAL A 370 24.07 -15.17 20.14
N ALA A 371 23.65 -14.83 18.92
CA ALA A 371 24.56 -14.30 17.91
C ALA A 371 25.11 -12.92 18.30
N ALA A 372 24.26 -12.03 18.81
CA ALA A 372 24.65 -10.69 19.25
C ALA A 372 25.67 -10.78 20.40
N SER A 373 25.38 -11.65 21.38
CA SER A 373 26.27 -11.91 22.52
C SER A 373 27.66 -12.40 22.11
N LYS A 374 27.74 -13.27 21.11
CA LYS A 374 29.04 -13.72 20.55
C LYS A 374 29.81 -12.55 19.95
N MET A 375 29.14 -11.70 19.16
CA MET A 375 29.79 -10.55 18.53
C MET A 375 30.22 -9.49 19.55
N ALA A 376 29.43 -9.25 20.59
CA ALA A 376 29.77 -8.32 21.66
C ALA A 376 31.04 -8.74 22.41
N LYS A 377 31.23 -10.04 22.64
CA LYS A 377 32.48 -10.59 23.20
C LYS A 377 33.68 -10.44 22.27
N VAL A 378 33.48 -10.43 20.96
CA VAL A 378 34.55 -10.13 20.00
C VAL A 378 34.96 -8.66 20.10
N MET A 379 33.99 -7.74 20.22
CA MET A 379 34.27 -6.31 20.42
C MET A 379 34.96 -6.04 21.75
N ASN A 380 34.51 -6.72 22.81
CA ASN A 380 35.10 -6.64 24.13
C ASN A 380 35.15 -8.01 24.83
N PRO A 381 36.32 -8.66 24.89
CA PRO A 381 36.48 -9.94 25.58
C PRO A 381 36.12 -9.91 27.06
N GLY A 382 36.14 -8.73 27.71
CA GLY A 382 35.73 -8.56 29.10
C GLY A 382 34.22 -8.57 29.31
N MET A 383 33.41 -8.50 28.26
CA MET A 383 31.96 -8.40 28.37
C MET A 383 31.33 -9.69 28.90
N ASN A 384 30.70 -9.60 30.07
CA ASN A 384 29.92 -10.69 30.64
C ASN A 384 28.48 -10.58 30.15
N VAL A 385 28.02 -11.55 29.35
CA VAL A 385 26.67 -11.55 28.78
C VAL A 385 26.02 -12.92 28.92
N LYS A 386 24.77 -12.92 29.36
CA LYS A 386 23.87 -14.08 29.42
C LYS A 386 22.77 -13.89 28.37
N ALA A 387 22.81 -14.71 27.33
CA ALA A 387 21.80 -14.72 26.28
C ALA A 387 20.61 -15.60 26.66
N LEU A 388 19.40 -15.10 26.49
CA LEU A 388 18.14 -15.80 26.66
C LEU A 388 17.32 -15.70 25.36
N GLU A 389 16.48 -16.69 25.11
CA GLU A 389 15.65 -16.80 23.90
C GLU A 389 14.15 -16.68 24.24
N MET A 390 13.84 -15.88 25.26
CA MET A 390 12.51 -15.82 25.88
C MET A 390 11.80 -14.50 25.55
N PHE A 391 10.51 -14.58 25.29
CA PHE A 391 9.63 -13.41 25.23
C PHE A 391 9.45 -12.85 26.64
N VAL A 392 9.50 -11.53 26.82
CA VAL A 392 9.26 -10.91 28.14
C VAL A 392 7.80 -10.54 28.26
N GLY A 393 7.12 -11.17 29.22
CA GLY A 393 5.72 -10.92 29.51
C GLY A 393 5.20 -11.81 30.65
N PRO A 394 3.89 -11.77 30.93
CA PRO A 394 3.29 -12.46 32.08
C PRO A 394 3.56 -13.98 32.11
N LYS A 395 3.74 -14.60 30.94
CA LYS A 395 3.98 -16.06 30.82
C LYS A 395 5.40 -16.50 31.16
N THR A 396 6.31 -15.55 31.40
CA THR A 396 7.73 -15.82 31.63
C THR A 396 8.20 -15.36 33.01
N GLU A 397 7.29 -15.02 33.90
CA GLU A 397 7.57 -14.58 35.27
C GLU A 397 8.26 -15.67 36.10
N ASP A 398 8.07 -16.95 35.77
CA ASP A 398 8.83 -18.04 36.39
C ASP A 398 10.34 -17.97 36.12
N SER A 399 10.75 -17.29 35.05
CA SER A 399 12.17 -17.09 34.69
C SER A 399 12.67 -15.68 34.95
N PHE A 400 11.76 -14.70 34.93
CA PHE A 400 12.01 -13.31 35.32
C PHE A 400 11.24 -13.03 36.61
N ASP A 401 11.63 -13.75 37.66
CA ASP A 401 11.01 -13.69 38.98
C ASP A 401 11.45 -12.45 39.78
N ASP A 402 10.89 -12.29 40.98
CA ASP A 402 11.21 -11.17 41.87
C ASP A 402 12.72 -11.03 42.11
N ASP A 403 13.42 -12.15 42.35
CA ASP A 403 14.87 -12.18 42.60
C ASP A 403 15.66 -11.70 41.38
N PHE A 404 15.24 -12.12 40.17
CA PHE A 404 15.84 -11.65 38.92
C PHE A 404 15.74 -10.14 38.78
N TRP A 405 14.54 -9.57 38.93
CA TRP A 405 14.33 -8.13 38.77
C TRP A 405 15.07 -7.33 39.84
N ILE A 406 14.94 -7.72 41.12
CA ILE A 406 15.65 -7.09 42.24
C ILE A 406 17.16 -7.07 42.01
N GLY A 407 17.70 -8.13 41.42
CA GLY A 407 19.13 -8.28 41.12
C GLY A 407 19.69 -7.37 40.01
N GLN A 408 18.86 -6.64 39.27
CA GLN A 408 19.30 -5.72 38.22
C GLN A 408 19.56 -4.30 38.76
N ASP A 409 20.56 -3.61 38.21
CA ASP A 409 20.82 -2.19 38.47
C ASP A 409 20.00 -1.27 37.54
N GLY A 410 19.63 -1.75 36.36
CA GLY A 410 18.82 -1.02 35.39
C GLY A 410 18.39 -1.88 34.20
N ILE A 411 17.38 -1.38 33.49
CA ILE A 411 16.72 -2.05 32.38
C ILE A 411 16.87 -1.20 31.11
N CYS A 412 17.06 -1.85 29.97
CA CYS A 412 17.18 -1.18 28.67
C CYS A 412 16.29 -1.89 27.65
N ASN A 413 15.30 -1.17 27.14
CA ASN A 413 14.40 -1.69 26.13
C ASN A 413 14.92 -1.44 24.72
N ALA A 414 14.80 -2.45 23.87
CA ALA A 414 15.04 -2.43 22.44
C ALA A 414 13.90 -3.16 21.71
N LEU A 415 12.67 -2.80 22.10
CA LEU A 415 11.42 -3.46 21.71
C LEU A 415 10.81 -2.83 20.46
N ASP A 416 9.89 -3.55 19.82
CA ASP A 416 9.19 -3.11 18.61
C ASP A 416 7.67 -2.98 18.78
N ASN A 417 7.13 -3.37 19.94
CA ASN A 417 5.70 -3.35 20.22
C ASN A 417 5.40 -2.68 21.57
N MET A 418 4.21 -2.05 21.67
CA MET A 418 3.80 -1.30 22.86
C MET A 418 3.46 -2.20 24.05
N GLU A 419 2.93 -3.39 23.81
CA GLU A 419 2.54 -4.33 24.87
C GLU A 419 3.74 -4.73 25.74
N ALA A 420 4.85 -5.14 25.12
CA ALA A 420 6.07 -5.49 25.83
C ALA A 420 6.69 -4.27 26.54
N ARG A 421 6.64 -3.08 25.91
CA ARG A 421 7.14 -1.84 26.54
C ARG A 421 6.41 -1.55 27.84
N PHE A 422 5.08 -1.57 27.79
CA PHE A 422 4.23 -1.34 28.94
C PHE A 422 4.41 -2.40 30.02
N TYR A 423 4.53 -3.68 29.66
CA TYR A 423 4.81 -4.73 30.63
C TYR A 423 6.14 -4.47 31.36
N VAL A 424 7.22 -4.16 30.62
CA VAL A 424 8.53 -3.90 31.23
C VAL A 424 8.50 -2.62 32.08
N ASP A 425 7.81 -1.56 31.65
CA ASP A 425 7.61 -0.34 32.44
C ASP A 425 6.91 -0.65 33.77
N ASP A 426 5.83 -1.44 33.75
CA ASP A 426 5.11 -1.86 34.96
C ASP A 426 6.04 -2.66 35.91
N GLN A 427 6.91 -3.54 35.40
CA GLN A 427 7.90 -4.25 36.22
C GLN A 427 8.97 -3.29 36.78
N CYS A 428 9.46 -2.34 35.98
CA CYS A 428 10.42 -1.34 36.43
C CYS A 428 9.86 -0.48 37.56
N VAL A 429 8.57 -0.11 37.49
CA VAL A 429 7.88 0.59 38.57
C VAL A 429 7.77 -0.31 39.80
N LYS A 430 7.34 -1.56 39.64
CA LYS A 430 7.18 -2.53 40.74
C LYS A 430 8.47 -2.78 41.51
N TYR A 431 9.60 -2.89 40.83
CA TYR A 431 10.91 -3.19 41.45
C TYR A 431 11.83 -1.98 41.56
N GLU A 432 11.31 -0.78 41.33
CA GLU A 432 12.05 0.49 41.45
C GLU A 432 13.33 0.53 40.60
N LYS A 433 13.26 0.04 39.36
CA LYS A 433 14.39 -0.02 38.43
C LYS A 433 14.36 1.13 37.44
N SER A 434 15.55 1.65 37.15
CA SER A 434 15.71 2.61 36.05
C SER A 434 15.45 1.92 34.72
N LEU A 435 14.75 2.60 33.82
CA LEU A 435 14.43 2.10 32.49
C LEU A 435 14.92 3.10 31.43
N LEU A 436 15.69 2.58 30.48
CA LEU A 436 16.07 3.29 29.26
C LEU A 436 15.15 2.81 28.12
N GLU A 437 14.16 3.62 27.75
CA GLU A 437 13.24 3.35 26.65
C GLU A 437 13.60 4.15 25.40
N SER A 438 13.36 3.56 24.23
CA SER A 438 13.61 4.21 22.94
C SER A 438 12.80 3.58 21.81
N GLY A 439 12.46 4.39 20.83
CA GLY A 439 11.71 3.97 19.64
C GLY A 439 12.28 4.57 18.38
N THR A 440 12.05 3.91 17.25
CA THR A 440 12.38 4.42 15.91
C THR A 440 11.26 4.13 14.94
N MET A 441 10.92 5.11 14.10
CA MET A 441 9.96 4.96 13.00
C MET A 441 10.50 5.69 11.76
N GLY A 442 11.04 4.92 10.81
CA GLY A 442 11.73 5.51 9.66
C GLY A 442 12.92 6.38 10.12
N PRO A 443 13.00 7.67 9.70
CA PRO A 443 14.05 8.59 10.16
C PRO A 443 13.76 9.22 11.54
N ALA A 444 12.58 9.02 12.12
CA ALA A 444 12.23 9.54 13.44
C ALA A 444 12.68 8.57 14.54
N GLY A 445 12.97 9.12 15.72
CA GLY A 445 13.23 8.35 16.92
C GLY A 445 13.03 9.17 18.19
N ASN A 446 12.80 8.49 19.30
CA ASN A 446 12.58 9.05 20.63
C ASN A 446 13.41 8.30 21.67
N VAL A 447 13.70 8.97 22.79
CA VAL A 447 14.40 8.41 23.96
C VAL A 447 13.70 8.91 25.21
N ASP A 448 13.28 7.98 26.06
CA ASP A 448 12.50 8.27 27.27
C ASP A 448 13.16 7.58 28.48
N PRO A 449 14.03 8.28 29.23
CA PRO A 449 14.60 7.74 30.45
C PRO A 449 13.58 7.81 31.59
N VAL A 450 13.27 6.66 32.20
CA VAL A 450 12.43 6.55 33.39
C VAL A 450 13.31 6.30 34.61
N ILE A 451 13.30 7.25 35.54
CA ILE A 451 14.10 7.22 36.76
C ILE A 451 13.17 7.13 37.97
N PRO A 452 13.29 6.07 38.81
CA PRO A 452 12.48 5.88 40.00
C PRO A 452 12.45 7.13 40.87
N PHE A 453 11.23 7.49 41.31
CA PHE A 453 10.96 8.64 42.19
C PHE A 453 11.38 10.01 41.63
N LYS A 454 11.67 10.14 40.33
CA LYS A 454 12.08 11.41 39.71
C LYS A 454 11.30 11.76 38.45
N THR A 455 11.02 10.79 37.58
CA THR A 455 10.30 11.02 36.33
C THR A 455 8.93 10.35 36.37
N VAL A 456 8.09 10.69 35.39
CA VAL A 456 6.88 9.90 35.08
C VAL A 456 7.26 8.56 34.46
N THR A 457 6.33 7.60 34.52
CA THR A 457 6.45 6.28 33.89
C THR A 457 6.35 6.41 32.36
N TYR A 458 6.80 5.40 31.62
CA TYR A 458 6.63 5.43 30.17
C TYR A 458 5.14 5.39 29.78
N ARG A 459 4.33 4.61 30.51
CA ARG A 459 2.88 4.53 30.32
C ARG A 459 2.17 5.88 30.51
N ASP A 460 2.55 6.66 31.51
CA ASP A 460 1.87 7.92 31.85
C ASP A 460 2.44 9.13 31.08
N GLY A 461 3.71 9.06 30.64
CA GLY A 461 4.44 10.18 30.06
C GLY A 461 4.80 10.04 28.57
N GLY A 462 4.72 8.84 28.00
CA GLY A 462 5.12 8.59 26.63
C GLY A 462 4.18 9.26 25.63
N GLN A 463 4.74 9.92 24.61
CA GLN A 463 4.02 10.22 23.37
C GLN A 463 3.85 8.92 22.55
N ALA A 464 3.27 7.89 23.18
CA ALA A 464 2.81 6.75 22.42
C ALA A 464 1.72 7.28 21.49
N ASP A 465 2.02 7.36 20.20
CA ASP A 465 0.99 7.39 19.17
C ASP A 465 0.20 6.10 19.39
N GLU A 466 -0.86 6.18 20.18
CA GLU A 466 -2.01 5.30 20.01
C GLU A 466 -2.53 5.65 18.62
N GLY A 467 -1.89 5.08 17.59
CA GLY A 467 -2.40 5.03 16.24
C GLY A 467 -3.77 4.39 16.38
N GLY A 468 -4.80 5.23 16.49
CA GLY A 468 -6.16 4.79 16.68
C GLY A 468 -6.44 3.85 15.53
N GLY A 469 -6.58 2.55 15.84
CA GLY A 469 -6.81 1.54 14.84
C GLY A 469 -7.96 1.96 13.94
N ILE A 470 -7.88 1.64 12.65
CA ILE A 470 -8.91 2.03 11.69
C ILE A 470 -10.27 1.56 12.24
N PRO A 471 -11.26 2.46 12.41
CA PRO A 471 -12.54 2.06 12.99
C PRO A 471 -13.13 0.87 12.23
N MET A 472 -13.64 -0.12 12.95
CA MET A 472 -14.17 -1.35 12.32
C MET A 472 -15.28 -1.07 11.29
N CYS A 473 -16.07 -0.01 11.48
CA CYS A 473 -17.08 0.43 10.51
C CYS A 473 -16.43 0.92 9.20
N THR A 474 -15.28 1.58 9.27
CA THR A 474 -14.49 2.02 8.11
C THR A 474 -13.89 0.84 7.38
N LEU A 475 -13.28 -0.11 8.10
CA LEU A 475 -12.70 -1.33 7.50
C LEU A 475 -13.75 -2.21 6.81
N ARG A 476 -14.93 -2.37 7.43
CA ARG A 476 -15.95 -3.30 6.92
C ARG A 476 -16.81 -2.74 5.80
N ASN A 477 -17.17 -1.46 5.87
CA ASN A 477 -18.24 -0.93 5.01
C ASN A 477 -17.77 0.24 4.13
N PHE A 478 -16.77 1.02 4.56
CA PHE A 478 -16.40 2.27 3.89
C PHE A 478 -14.87 2.46 3.74
N PRO A 479 -14.15 1.48 3.16
CA PRO A 479 -12.73 1.65 2.87
C PRO A 479 -12.57 2.71 1.77
N HIS A 480 -11.71 3.69 2.00
CA HIS A 480 -11.45 4.80 1.08
C HIS A 480 -9.95 5.09 0.89
N LEU A 481 -9.10 4.37 1.62
CA LEU A 481 -7.65 4.37 1.47
C LEU A 481 -7.18 2.95 1.18
N PRO A 482 -6.09 2.77 0.39
CA PRO A 482 -5.49 1.45 0.17
C PRO A 482 -5.18 0.71 1.47
N ASP A 483 -4.72 1.42 2.51
CA ASP A 483 -4.41 0.84 3.82
C ASP A 483 -5.62 0.17 4.49
N HIS A 484 -6.83 0.71 4.29
CA HIS A 484 -8.06 0.11 4.80
C HIS A 484 -8.34 -1.24 4.14
N CYS A 485 -8.10 -1.33 2.82
CA CYS A 485 -8.24 -2.57 2.08
C CYS A 485 -7.17 -3.60 2.49
N ILE A 486 -5.94 -3.15 2.79
CA ILE A 486 -4.85 -4.01 3.26
C ILE A 486 -5.17 -4.59 4.64
N GLU A 487 -5.59 -3.76 5.60
CA GLU A 487 -5.97 -4.24 6.93
C GLU A 487 -7.21 -5.15 6.89
N TRP A 488 -8.20 -4.82 6.06
CA TRP A 488 -9.33 -5.73 5.82
C TRP A 488 -8.87 -7.07 5.23
N ALA A 489 -7.99 -7.06 4.23
CA ALA A 489 -7.48 -8.29 3.61
C ALA A 489 -6.66 -9.14 4.58
N ARG A 490 -5.87 -8.48 5.45
CA ARG A 490 -5.14 -9.13 6.55
C ARG A 490 -6.10 -9.77 7.55
N ASP A 491 -7.18 -9.08 7.95
CA ASP A 491 -8.20 -9.65 8.84
C ASP A 491 -8.91 -10.86 8.20
N GLN A 492 -9.25 -10.78 6.91
CA GLN A 492 -9.80 -11.94 6.17
C GLN A 492 -8.81 -13.11 6.15
N PHE A 493 -7.52 -12.85 5.94
CA PHE A 493 -6.50 -13.89 5.98
C PHE A 493 -6.40 -14.55 7.37
N GLU A 494 -6.35 -13.76 8.43
CA GLU A 494 -6.28 -14.25 9.81
C GLU A 494 -7.52 -15.07 10.18
N LEU A 495 -8.71 -14.62 9.78
CA LEU A 495 -9.97 -15.35 10.02
C LEU A 495 -10.01 -16.69 9.27
N LEU A 496 -9.71 -16.68 7.98
CA LEU A 496 -9.92 -17.82 7.09
C LEU A 496 -8.84 -18.89 7.18
N PHE A 497 -7.59 -18.49 7.44
CA PHE A 497 -6.44 -19.41 7.34
C PHE A 497 -5.70 -19.62 8.67
N VAL A 498 -5.89 -18.75 9.66
CA VAL A 498 -5.17 -18.84 10.94
C VAL A 498 -6.11 -19.24 12.07
N LYS A 499 -7.14 -18.44 12.35
CA LYS A 499 -8.10 -18.69 13.44
C LYS A 499 -8.90 -19.96 13.20
N SER A 500 -9.42 -20.17 11.99
CA SER A 500 -10.14 -21.39 11.60
C SER A 500 -9.31 -22.64 11.87
N VAL A 501 -8.03 -22.64 11.46
CA VAL A 501 -7.10 -23.77 11.62
C VAL A 501 -6.74 -24.00 13.08
N LYS A 502 -6.45 -22.94 13.84
CA LYS A 502 -6.20 -23.05 15.29
C LYS A 502 -7.42 -23.61 16.04
N GLN A 503 -8.63 -23.22 15.65
CA GLN A 503 -9.87 -23.75 16.24
C GLN A 503 -10.06 -25.24 15.91
N MET A 504 -9.79 -25.65 14.67
CA MET A 504 -9.81 -27.07 14.31
C MET A 504 -8.78 -27.88 15.10
N HIS A 505 -7.58 -27.34 15.33
CA HIS A 505 -6.56 -28.01 16.15
C HIS A 505 -7.00 -28.18 17.60
N LYS A 506 -7.52 -27.12 18.23
CA LYS A 506 -8.06 -27.19 19.61
C LYS A 506 -9.21 -28.18 19.73
N PHE A 507 -10.12 -28.20 18.75
CA PHE A 507 -11.19 -29.18 18.69
C PHE A 507 -10.66 -30.61 18.54
N ALA A 508 -9.59 -30.81 17.76
CA ALA A 508 -8.96 -32.12 17.61
C ALA A 508 -8.24 -32.62 18.87
N GLU A 509 -7.70 -31.71 19.69
CA GLU A 509 -7.01 -32.03 20.95
C GLU A 509 -7.97 -32.41 22.08
N ASP A 510 -9.00 -31.59 22.33
CA ASP A 510 -10.03 -31.88 23.34
C ASP A 510 -11.40 -31.34 22.89
N PRO A 511 -12.22 -32.17 22.21
CA PRO A 511 -13.55 -31.78 21.76
C PRO A 511 -14.49 -31.40 22.91
N GLY A 512 -14.31 -32.00 24.09
CA GLY A 512 -15.23 -31.86 25.22
C GLY A 512 -15.17 -30.49 25.88
N THR A 513 -13.95 -30.03 26.21
CA THR A 513 -13.74 -28.67 26.75
C THR A 513 -13.99 -27.61 25.70
N PHE A 514 -13.63 -27.84 24.43
CA PHE A 514 -13.89 -26.88 23.34
C PHE A 514 -15.38 -26.56 23.14
N ILE A 515 -16.24 -27.57 23.22
CA ILE A 515 -17.70 -27.40 23.14
C ILE A 515 -18.24 -26.72 24.40
N ALA A 516 -17.72 -27.07 25.58
CA ALA A 516 -18.14 -26.48 26.85
C ALA A 516 -17.81 -24.98 26.94
N ASP A 517 -16.58 -24.56 26.60
CA ASP A 517 -16.12 -23.17 26.64
C ASP A 517 -16.93 -22.25 25.70
N ARG A 518 -17.41 -22.77 24.56
CA ARG A 518 -18.20 -22.01 23.59
C ARG A 518 -19.71 -22.00 23.88
N SER A 519 -20.19 -22.90 24.72
CA SER A 519 -21.60 -22.92 25.14
C SER A 519 -22.00 -21.76 26.06
N SER A 520 -21.02 -21.03 26.63
CA SER A 520 -21.24 -19.85 27.47
C SER A 520 -21.20 -18.49 26.74
N SER A 521 -20.80 -18.44 25.47
CA SER A 521 -20.77 -17.20 24.67
C SER A 521 -21.78 -17.28 23.52
N THR A 522 -22.83 -16.47 23.57
CA THR A 522 -23.99 -16.54 22.67
C THR A 522 -23.75 -16.16 21.21
N ASP A 523 -22.56 -15.67 20.82
CA ASP A 523 -22.29 -15.14 19.47
C ASP A 523 -21.42 -16.04 18.57
N ASP A 524 -20.77 -17.09 19.08
CA ASP A 524 -19.72 -17.80 18.34
C ASP A 524 -20.10 -19.19 17.78
N ALA A 525 -21.32 -19.66 18.07
CA ALA A 525 -21.77 -21.03 17.76
C ALA A 525 -21.94 -21.33 16.25
N GLN A 526 -21.88 -20.33 15.36
CA GLN A 526 -22.01 -20.50 13.91
C GLN A 526 -20.68 -20.76 13.16
N SER A 527 -19.52 -20.75 13.84
CA SER A 527 -18.20 -20.71 13.17
C SER A 527 -17.47 -22.06 13.00
N ILE A 528 -18.16 -23.19 13.18
CA ILE A 528 -17.57 -24.53 13.03
C ILE A 528 -18.15 -25.17 11.76
N PHE A 529 -17.30 -25.90 11.00
CA PHE A 529 -17.50 -26.62 9.70
C PHE A 529 -17.02 -25.84 8.47
N GLU A 530 -16.23 -26.34 7.51
CA GLU A 530 -15.77 -27.66 7.04
C GLU A 530 -14.39 -27.49 6.36
N VAL A 531 -13.46 -28.46 6.43
CA VAL A 531 -12.28 -28.50 5.55
C VAL A 531 -12.13 -29.91 4.97
N GLY A 532 -12.61 -30.09 3.73
CA GLY A 532 -12.25 -31.23 2.88
C GLY A 532 -11.25 -30.77 1.83
N LEU A 533 -10.07 -31.39 1.80
CA LEU A 533 -8.95 -31.03 0.91
C LEU A 533 -8.85 -32.02 -0.26
N GLU A 534 -9.54 -31.70 -1.35
CA GLU A 534 -9.11 -32.07 -2.70
C GLU A 534 -8.79 -30.79 -3.48
N ILE A 535 -7.76 -30.80 -4.33
CA ILE A 535 -7.26 -29.61 -5.06
C ILE A 535 -8.38 -28.93 -5.88
N GLY A 536 -9.36 -29.71 -6.38
CA GLY A 536 -10.55 -29.18 -7.06
C GLY A 536 -11.46 -28.36 -6.15
N HIS A 537 -11.69 -28.80 -4.91
CA HIS A 537 -12.49 -28.07 -3.93
C HIS A 537 -11.85 -26.76 -3.48
N VAL A 538 -10.51 -26.66 -3.47
CA VAL A 538 -9.80 -25.42 -3.13
C VAL A 538 -10.06 -24.32 -4.16
N LEU A 539 -10.11 -24.65 -5.45
CA LEU A 539 -10.40 -23.69 -6.52
C LEU A 539 -11.85 -23.20 -6.48
N CYS A 540 -12.81 -24.13 -6.34
CA CYS A 540 -14.23 -23.78 -6.20
C CYS A 540 -14.48 -22.94 -4.95
N ARG A 541 -13.82 -23.27 -3.83
CA ARG A 541 -13.91 -22.49 -2.59
C ARG A 541 -13.23 -21.12 -2.70
N GLY A 542 -12.11 -21.03 -3.42
CA GLY A 542 -11.46 -19.77 -3.74
C GLY A 542 -12.36 -18.84 -4.57
N LEU A 543 -13.04 -19.39 -5.58
CA LEU A 543 -14.02 -18.63 -6.37
C LEU A 543 -15.23 -18.21 -5.54
N SER A 544 -15.78 -19.10 -4.72
CA SER A 544 -16.87 -18.78 -3.81
C SER A 544 -16.48 -17.67 -2.82
N LEU A 545 -15.27 -17.74 -2.28
CA LEU A 545 -14.74 -16.72 -1.38
C LEU A 545 -14.59 -15.37 -2.11
N PHE A 546 -14.07 -15.37 -3.34
CA PHE A 546 -13.96 -14.18 -4.18
C PHE A 546 -15.33 -13.52 -4.40
N LEU A 547 -16.34 -14.29 -4.80
CA LEU A 547 -17.70 -13.78 -5.03
C LEU A 547 -18.33 -13.25 -3.73
N ASN A 548 -18.20 -13.97 -2.62
CA ASN A 548 -18.72 -13.53 -1.32
C ASN A 548 -18.09 -12.23 -0.84
N LEU A 549 -16.78 -12.15 -0.87
CA LEU A 549 -16.04 -11.02 -0.30
C LEU A 549 -16.02 -9.79 -1.21
N LEU A 550 -16.00 -9.97 -2.53
CA LEU A 550 -15.77 -8.87 -3.48
C LEU A 550 -16.96 -8.56 -4.38
N HIS A 551 -18.00 -9.39 -4.39
CA HIS A 551 -19.20 -9.14 -5.19
C HIS A 551 -20.46 -8.98 -4.34
N PHE A 552 -20.78 -9.96 -3.49
CA PHE A 552 -22.05 -9.97 -2.78
C PHE A 552 -22.12 -8.96 -1.63
N GLN A 553 -21.02 -8.71 -0.92
CA GLN A 553 -20.99 -7.74 0.20
C GLN A 553 -21.18 -6.27 -0.23
N PHE A 554 -21.00 -5.95 -1.51
CA PHE A 554 -21.05 -4.57 -2.01
C PHE A 554 -22.39 -4.16 -2.66
N ARG A 555 -23.40 -5.05 -2.69
CA ARG A 555 -24.74 -4.72 -3.22
C ARG A 555 -25.62 -4.05 -2.16
N SER A 556 -26.43 -3.07 -2.59
CA SER A 556 -27.29 -2.31 -1.69
C SER A 556 -28.50 -3.13 -1.18
N PRO A 557 -28.98 -2.91 0.05
CA PRO A 557 -30.16 -3.59 0.57
C PRO A 557 -31.44 -3.24 -0.19
N ASP A 558 -31.55 -2.09 -0.85
CA ASP A 558 -32.76 -1.71 -1.58
C ASP A 558 -32.83 -2.32 -3.00
N GLU A 559 -31.73 -2.84 -3.51
CA GLU A 559 -31.71 -3.76 -4.65
C GLU A 559 -32.10 -5.21 -4.27
N SER A 560 -32.47 -5.45 -3.00
CA SER A 560 -32.89 -6.76 -2.50
C SER A 560 -34.38 -7.08 -2.72
N SER A 561 -34.97 -6.60 -3.82
CA SER A 561 -36.22 -7.21 -4.32
C SER A 561 -35.91 -8.51 -5.06
N GLY A 562 -35.58 -9.52 -4.25
CA GLY A 562 -35.52 -10.91 -4.64
C GLY A 562 -34.17 -11.34 -5.20
N ILE A 563 -33.48 -12.19 -4.43
CA ILE A 563 -32.81 -13.45 -4.84
C ILE A 563 -31.67 -13.78 -3.87
N PHE A 564 -31.04 -12.81 -3.20
CA PHE A 564 -29.98 -13.10 -2.23
C PHE A 564 -30.10 -12.25 -0.96
N SER A 565 -30.85 -12.78 0.01
CA SER A 565 -30.86 -12.30 1.40
C SER A 565 -30.06 -13.28 2.27
N PRO A 566 -29.28 -12.80 3.27
CA PRO A 566 -28.58 -13.66 4.24
C PRO A 566 -29.50 -14.63 5.00
N ARG A 567 -30.84 -14.45 4.93
CA ARG A 567 -31.81 -15.36 5.53
C ARG A 567 -31.96 -16.69 4.77
N THR A 568 -31.65 -16.77 3.48
CA THR A 568 -31.84 -18.01 2.70
C THR A 568 -30.78 -19.07 3.02
N PHE A 569 -29.62 -18.67 3.55
CA PHE A 569 -28.55 -19.60 3.96
C PHE A 569 -28.80 -20.30 5.31
N LYS A 570 -29.71 -19.79 6.16
CA LYS A 570 -29.95 -20.32 7.52
C LYS A 570 -30.80 -21.60 7.60
N ASN A 571 -31.41 -22.06 6.51
CA ASN A 571 -32.38 -23.17 6.55
C ASN A 571 -31.91 -24.50 5.92
N SER A 572 -30.62 -24.66 5.60
CA SER A 572 -30.07 -25.94 5.11
C SER A 572 -29.47 -26.82 6.22
N GLU A 573 -29.76 -26.51 7.49
CA GLU A 573 -29.48 -27.36 8.64
C GLU A 573 -30.44 -28.56 8.66
N LYS A 574 -30.07 -29.66 8.00
CA LYS A 574 -30.29 -31.03 8.50
C LYS A 574 -29.60 -32.03 7.58
N SER A 575 -28.64 -32.71 8.17
CA SER A 575 -28.14 -34.03 7.80
C SER A 575 -29.24 -34.90 7.19
N ASP A 576 -29.06 -35.29 5.93
CA ASP A 576 -29.39 -36.63 5.42
C ASP A 576 -28.83 -36.73 3.99
N ILE A 577 -27.79 -37.55 3.84
CA ILE A 577 -27.54 -38.42 2.67
C ILE A 577 -27.96 -37.82 1.32
N PHE A 578 -27.03 -37.19 0.57
CA PHE A 578 -27.31 -36.80 -0.83
C PHE A 578 -27.22 -38.00 -1.78
N VAL A 579 -28.17 -38.91 -1.64
CA VAL A 579 -28.83 -39.50 -2.81
C VAL A 579 -29.94 -38.52 -3.19
N ILE A 580 -30.42 -38.58 -4.44
CA ILE A 580 -31.67 -37.97 -4.93
C ILE A 580 -31.55 -36.42 -5.12
N HIS A 581 -31.89 -35.79 -6.24
CA HIS A 581 -32.98 -36.04 -7.17
C HIS A 581 -32.65 -35.70 -8.63
N GLU A 582 -33.00 -36.67 -9.51
CA GLU A 582 -33.44 -36.44 -10.87
C GLU A 582 -34.44 -35.26 -10.93
N ARG A 583 -34.34 -34.44 -11.98
CA ARG A 583 -35.16 -33.24 -12.28
C ARG A 583 -34.67 -31.92 -11.69
N ILE A 584 -33.48 -31.48 -12.10
CA ILE A 584 -33.36 -30.06 -12.49
C ILE A 584 -33.69 -30.02 -13.99
N SER A 585 -34.92 -29.68 -14.31
CA SER A 585 -35.32 -29.41 -15.69
C SER A 585 -34.96 -27.96 -16.01
N LEU A 586 -33.75 -27.70 -16.51
CA LEU A 586 -33.42 -26.41 -17.12
C LEU A 586 -34.32 -26.21 -18.34
N LYS A 587 -35.38 -25.43 -18.19
CA LYS A 587 -36.15 -24.95 -19.33
C LYS A 587 -35.36 -23.83 -20.01
N ASP A 588 -34.95 -24.13 -21.24
CA ASP A 588 -34.90 -23.21 -22.37
C ASP A 588 -33.60 -22.38 -22.61
N ASN A 589 -33.03 -22.67 -23.80
CA ASN A 589 -32.38 -21.78 -24.77
C ASN A 589 -31.01 -21.17 -24.46
N TYR A 590 -29.97 -21.89 -24.90
CA TYR A 590 -28.63 -21.36 -25.19
C TYR A 590 -28.71 -20.21 -26.21
N ALA A 591 -27.73 -19.28 -26.23
CA ALA A 591 -27.61 -18.25 -27.26
C ALA A 591 -26.16 -17.76 -27.35
N ALA A 592 -25.40 -18.25 -28.35
CA ALA A 592 -24.00 -17.85 -28.57
C ALA A 592 -23.88 -16.67 -29.54
N GLY A 593 -23.54 -15.47 -29.04
CA GLY A 593 -23.37 -14.24 -29.82
C GLY A 593 -21.91 -13.87 -30.12
N GLY A 594 -21.65 -13.50 -31.38
CA GLY A 594 -20.34 -13.29 -32.02
C GLY A 594 -19.51 -12.06 -31.58
N ARG A 595 -18.35 -11.88 -32.23
CA ARG A 595 -17.16 -11.13 -31.78
C ARG A 595 -17.27 -9.60 -31.61
N SER A 596 -18.15 -8.91 -32.36
CA SER A 596 -18.24 -7.44 -32.34
C SER A 596 -19.69 -6.99 -32.41
N GLY A 597 -20.04 -5.91 -31.67
CA GLY A 597 -21.43 -5.48 -31.46
C GLY A 597 -22.19 -6.30 -30.39
N SER A 598 -21.64 -7.44 -29.98
CA SER A 598 -22.24 -8.31 -28.96
C SER A 598 -22.21 -7.73 -27.57
N THR A 599 -21.31 -6.80 -27.24
CA THR A 599 -21.33 -6.10 -25.94
C THR A 599 -22.58 -5.23 -25.83
N ILE A 600 -22.87 -4.41 -26.83
CA ILE A 600 -24.10 -3.59 -26.89
C ILE A 600 -25.33 -4.49 -26.92
N PHE A 601 -25.32 -5.56 -27.72
CA PHE A 601 -26.43 -6.50 -27.77
C PHE A 601 -26.63 -7.24 -26.43
N SER A 602 -25.55 -7.59 -25.73
CA SER A 602 -25.59 -8.20 -24.39
C SER A 602 -26.09 -7.21 -23.33
N GLU A 603 -25.71 -5.93 -23.42
CA GLU A 603 -26.23 -4.86 -22.55
C GLU A 603 -27.74 -4.68 -22.73
N ILE A 604 -28.26 -4.87 -23.95
CA ILE A 604 -29.70 -4.87 -24.20
C ILE A 604 -30.35 -6.12 -23.60
N LEU A 605 -29.75 -7.30 -23.80
CA LEU A 605 -30.29 -8.55 -23.26
C LEU A 605 -30.23 -8.64 -21.73
N SER A 606 -29.31 -7.92 -21.07
CA SER A 606 -29.25 -7.85 -19.61
C SER A 606 -30.41 -7.11 -18.96
N GLN A 607 -31.22 -6.40 -19.75
CA GLN A 607 -32.45 -5.76 -19.26
C GLN A 607 -33.59 -6.76 -19.05
N TYR A 608 -33.49 -7.98 -19.59
CA TYR A 608 -34.45 -9.03 -19.34
C TYR A 608 -34.09 -9.76 -18.06
N GLY A 609 -34.94 -9.67 -17.03
CA GLY A 609 -34.72 -10.35 -15.74
C GLY A 609 -34.66 -11.88 -15.83
N GLN A 610 -35.07 -12.46 -16.97
CA GLN A 610 -34.92 -13.88 -17.26
C GLN A 610 -33.51 -14.24 -17.72
N VAL A 611 -32.70 -13.31 -18.23
CA VAL A 611 -31.39 -13.61 -18.82
C VAL A 611 -30.28 -13.54 -17.77
N ILE A 612 -29.49 -14.60 -17.69
CA ILE A 612 -28.35 -14.73 -16.79
C ILE A 612 -27.09 -14.95 -17.62
N PHE A 613 -26.12 -14.04 -17.48
CA PHE A 613 -24.84 -14.14 -18.16
C PHE A 613 -23.85 -14.95 -17.33
N LEU A 614 -23.22 -15.95 -17.96
CA LEU A 614 -22.13 -16.71 -17.35
C LEU A 614 -20.74 -16.10 -17.59
N ASN A 615 -20.67 -15.02 -18.37
CA ASN A 615 -19.50 -14.17 -18.57
C ASN A 615 -18.19 -14.95 -18.87
N GLU A 616 -18.15 -15.62 -20.02
CA GLU A 616 -16.95 -16.26 -20.58
C GLU A 616 -16.18 -17.12 -19.57
N PRO A 617 -16.72 -18.28 -19.17
CA PRO A 617 -16.10 -19.14 -18.21
C PRO A 617 -15.02 -19.99 -18.90
N ARG A 618 -14.00 -19.34 -19.46
CA ARG A 618 -12.79 -19.98 -19.98
C ARG A 618 -12.21 -20.99 -18.99
N GLN A 619 -12.39 -20.69 -17.70
CA GLN A 619 -11.98 -21.53 -16.57
C GLN A 619 -12.86 -22.76 -16.31
N ILE A 620 -14.09 -22.85 -16.84
CA ILE A 620 -14.87 -24.11 -16.87
C ILE A 620 -14.32 -25.04 -17.93
N TRP A 621 -14.00 -24.49 -19.11
CA TRP A 621 -13.61 -25.29 -20.26
C TRP A 621 -12.21 -25.88 -20.14
N ILE A 622 -11.25 -25.15 -19.55
CA ILE A 622 -9.86 -25.62 -19.47
C ILE A 622 -9.69 -26.86 -18.56
N PRO A 623 -10.31 -26.97 -17.39
CA PRO A 623 -10.23 -28.19 -16.57
C PRO A 623 -10.90 -29.40 -17.22
N VAL A 624 -11.99 -29.17 -17.96
CA VAL A 624 -12.78 -30.25 -18.55
C VAL A 624 -12.24 -30.70 -19.90
N LEU A 625 -11.81 -29.73 -20.72
CA LEU A 625 -11.23 -29.94 -22.03
C LEU A 625 -10.01 -29.02 -22.21
N PRO A 626 -8.83 -29.38 -21.66
CA PRO A 626 -7.63 -28.52 -21.67
C PRO A 626 -7.20 -28.06 -23.06
N SER A 627 -7.44 -28.90 -24.08
CA SER A 627 -7.15 -28.58 -25.48
C SER A 627 -8.01 -27.44 -26.05
N MET A 628 -8.98 -26.90 -25.31
CA MET A 628 -9.70 -25.68 -25.71
C MET A 628 -8.91 -24.40 -25.53
N ASP A 629 -7.82 -24.43 -24.75
CA ASP A 629 -6.97 -23.29 -24.44
C ASP A 629 -6.07 -22.93 -25.63
N VAL A 630 -6.39 -21.84 -26.32
CA VAL A 630 -5.59 -21.34 -27.46
C VAL A 630 -4.90 -20.00 -27.18
N TRP A 631 -5.00 -19.48 -25.96
CA TRP A 631 -4.56 -18.13 -25.60
C TRP A 631 -3.51 -18.11 -24.50
N SER A 632 -3.57 -19.02 -23.53
CA SER A 632 -2.69 -18.96 -22.36
C SER A 632 -1.25 -19.33 -22.72
N THR A 633 -0.31 -19.02 -21.81
CA THR A 633 1.08 -19.47 -21.90
C THR A 633 1.23 -20.99 -21.96
N ALA A 634 0.25 -21.74 -21.44
CA ALA A 634 0.22 -23.20 -21.44
C ALA A 634 -0.56 -23.79 -22.63
N ALA A 635 -1.08 -22.96 -23.54
CA ALA A 635 -1.89 -23.41 -24.68
C ALA A 635 -1.14 -24.41 -25.58
N ASN A 636 0.17 -24.24 -25.76
CA ASN A 636 0.99 -25.17 -26.54
C ASN A 636 1.11 -26.53 -25.84
N ASP A 637 1.40 -26.53 -24.53
CA ASP A 637 1.55 -27.76 -23.74
C ASP A 637 0.22 -28.54 -23.64
N ARG A 638 -0.91 -27.82 -23.66
CA ARG A 638 -2.26 -28.39 -23.66
C ARG A 638 -2.76 -28.81 -25.05
N ALA A 639 -1.94 -28.66 -26.09
CA ALA A 639 -2.32 -28.89 -27.48
C ALA A 639 -3.61 -28.14 -27.88
N GLY A 640 -3.65 -26.83 -27.60
CA GLY A 640 -4.77 -25.94 -27.88
C GLY A 640 -5.31 -26.04 -29.31
N ARG A 641 -6.63 -26.14 -29.48
CA ARG A 641 -7.33 -26.25 -30.77
C ARG A 641 -8.57 -25.35 -30.81
N LEU A 642 -8.88 -24.81 -31.99
CA LEU A 642 -10.10 -24.02 -32.21
C LEU A 642 -11.31 -24.92 -32.49
N GLN A 643 -11.15 -25.92 -33.37
CA GLN A 643 -12.23 -26.79 -33.83
C GLN A 643 -12.34 -28.08 -33.01
N PHE A 644 -13.58 -28.47 -32.73
CA PHE A 644 -13.92 -29.74 -32.07
C PHE A 644 -15.10 -30.38 -32.79
N SER A 645 -15.05 -31.70 -32.91
CA SER A 645 -16.11 -32.51 -33.51
C SER A 645 -17.19 -32.87 -32.48
N PRO A 646 -18.44 -33.12 -32.91
CA PRO A 646 -19.50 -33.58 -32.01
C PRO A 646 -19.12 -34.85 -31.23
N ARG A 647 -18.36 -35.76 -31.85
CA ARG A 647 -17.92 -37.02 -31.22
C ARG A 647 -17.06 -36.81 -29.98
N GLU A 648 -16.32 -35.69 -29.89
CA GLU A 648 -15.49 -35.38 -28.74
C GLU A 648 -16.31 -35.07 -27.48
N ALA A 649 -17.57 -34.66 -27.61
CA ALA A 649 -18.46 -34.48 -26.45
C ALA A 649 -18.70 -35.80 -25.69
N ASN A 650 -18.68 -36.93 -26.40
CA ASN A 650 -18.93 -38.26 -25.84
C ASN A 650 -17.64 -38.98 -25.39
N SER A 651 -16.48 -38.36 -25.57
CA SER A 651 -15.19 -38.97 -25.23
C SER A 651 -14.86 -38.79 -23.75
N SER A 652 -14.52 -39.88 -23.06
CA SER A 652 -13.96 -39.85 -21.69
C SER A 652 -12.47 -39.57 -21.65
N ALA A 653 -11.76 -39.79 -22.77
CA ALA A 653 -10.30 -39.67 -22.85
C ALA A 653 -9.78 -38.24 -22.68
N MET A 654 -10.65 -37.23 -22.79
CA MET A 654 -10.26 -35.83 -22.70
C MET A 654 -10.50 -35.19 -21.33
N HIS A 655 -11.25 -35.85 -20.44
CA HIS A 655 -11.51 -35.37 -19.08
C HIS A 655 -10.60 -36.06 -18.05
N PRO A 656 -9.94 -35.32 -17.13
CA PRO A 656 -9.03 -35.90 -16.14
C PRO A 656 -9.65 -36.96 -15.22
N GLY A 657 -10.96 -36.88 -14.96
CA GLY A 657 -11.71 -37.81 -14.10
C GLY A 657 -12.41 -38.96 -14.84
N GLY A 658 -12.18 -39.15 -16.14
CA GLY A 658 -12.74 -40.28 -16.91
C GLY A 658 -14.23 -40.21 -17.26
N LEU A 659 -14.92 -39.13 -16.89
CA LEU A 659 -16.28 -38.83 -17.36
C LEU A 659 -16.29 -38.39 -18.83
N PRO A 660 -17.33 -38.70 -19.61
CA PRO A 660 -17.55 -38.06 -20.91
C PRO A 660 -17.57 -36.53 -20.78
N VAL A 661 -16.95 -35.84 -21.75
CA VAL A 661 -16.82 -34.37 -21.75
C VAL A 661 -18.16 -33.67 -21.52
N HIS A 662 -19.24 -34.11 -22.15
CA HIS A 662 -20.57 -33.53 -21.95
C HIS A 662 -21.04 -33.61 -20.49
N GLN A 663 -20.83 -34.74 -19.80
CA GLN A 663 -21.25 -34.90 -18.40
C GLN A 663 -20.41 -34.06 -17.44
N ALA A 664 -19.12 -33.90 -17.72
CA ALA A 664 -18.25 -33.05 -16.93
C ALA A 664 -18.61 -31.57 -17.07
N ILE A 665 -18.93 -31.13 -18.29
CA ILE A 665 -19.44 -29.79 -18.56
C ILE A 665 -20.81 -29.61 -17.87
N ALA A 666 -21.65 -30.64 -17.87
CA ALA A 666 -22.95 -30.63 -17.20
C ALA A 666 -22.83 -30.28 -15.73
N ALA A 667 -21.96 -31.00 -15.03
CA ALA A 667 -21.71 -30.81 -13.62
C ALA A 667 -21.21 -29.38 -13.36
N ALA A 668 -20.20 -28.93 -14.11
CA ALA A 668 -19.63 -27.59 -13.92
C ALA A 668 -20.65 -26.46 -14.15
N TYR A 669 -21.48 -26.56 -15.19
CA TYR A 669 -22.53 -25.58 -15.47
C TYR A 669 -23.63 -25.60 -14.41
N LYS A 670 -24.03 -26.79 -13.94
CA LYS A 670 -25.04 -26.95 -12.88
C LYS A 670 -24.57 -26.37 -11.55
N ASP A 671 -23.31 -26.60 -11.20
CA ASP A 671 -22.71 -26.06 -9.97
C ASP A 671 -22.66 -24.54 -10.00
N ILE A 672 -22.29 -23.96 -11.15
CA ILE A 672 -22.22 -22.50 -11.32
C ILE A 672 -23.62 -21.88 -11.34
N ALA A 673 -24.59 -22.50 -12.03
CA ALA A 673 -25.98 -22.06 -11.99
C ALA A 673 -26.53 -22.08 -10.56
N HIS A 674 -26.22 -23.12 -9.77
CA HIS A 674 -26.60 -23.19 -8.36
C HIS A 674 -25.92 -22.08 -7.54
N LEU A 675 -24.62 -21.86 -7.71
CA LEU A 675 -23.87 -20.77 -7.04
C LEU A 675 -24.37 -19.37 -7.43
N ALA A 676 -24.85 -19.20 -8.66
CA ALA A 676 -25.46 -17.97 -9.15
C ALA A 676 -26.93 -17.80 -8.72
N GLY A 677 -27.49 -18.75 -7.96
CA GLY A 677 -28.88 -18.68 -7.44
C GLY A 677 -29.93 -18.84 -8.52
N VAL A 678 -29.60 -19.58 -9.58
CA VAL A 678 -30.53 -19.88 -10.67
C VAL A 678 -31.63 -20.79 -10.14
N ASP A 679 -32.77 -20.18 -9.83
CA ASP A 679 -33.99 -20.89 -9.44
C ASP A 679 -34.69 -21.47 -10.69
N ALA A 680 -34.64 -22.79 -10.86
CA ALA A 680 -35.27 -23.49 -11.97
C ALA A 680 -36.79 -23.27 -12.05
N SER A 681 -37.44 -22.82 -10.97
CA SER A 681 -38.87 -22.49 -10.96
C SER A 681 -39.21 -21.14 -11.62
N ARG A 682 -38.20 -20.29 -11.88
CA ARG A 682 -38.37 -18.95 -12.47
C ARG A 682 -38.24 -18.88 -14.00
N GLY A 683 -37.86 -19.98 -14.66
CA GLY A 683 -37.70 -20.00 -16.12
C GLY A 683 -36.55 -19.12 -16.63
N ASN A 684 -35.44 -19.07 -15.90
CA ASN A 684 -34.26 -18.29 -16.24
C ASN A 684 -33.52 -18.90 -17.45
N ILE A 685 -33.05 -18.03 -18.34
CA ILE A 685 -32.30 -18.35 -19.55
C ILE A 685 -30.82 -18.05 -19.32
N ILE A 686 -29.97 -19.03 -19.60
CA ILE A 686 -28.52 -18.91 -19.47
C ILE A 686 -27.93 -18.48 -20.81
N LEU A 687 -27.29 -17.31 -20.82
CA LEU A 687 -26.61 -16.77 -22.00
C LEU A 687 -25.09 -16.89 -21.83
N GLU A 688 -24.47 -17.63 -22.75
CA GLU A 688 -23.02 -17.79 -22.84
C GLU A 688 -22.47 -17.03 -24.04
N LYS A 689 -21.41 -16.25 -23.82
CA LYS A 689 -20.87 -15.33 -24.82
C LYS A 689 -19.38 -15.56 -24.96
N PHE A 690 -18.97 -16.66 -25.60
CA PHE A 690 -17.57 -16.92 -25.89
C PHE A 690 -17.28 -16.93 -27.41
N PRO A 691 -16.51 -15.97 -27.95
CA PRO A 691 -16.25 -15.83 -29.37
C PRO A 691 -15.80 -17.07 -30.14
N GLU A 692 -14.95 -17.90 -29.52
CA GLU A 692 -14.41 -19.11 -30.14
C GLU A 692 -15.47 -20.22 -30.29
N HIS A 693 -16.66 -20.09 -29.70
CA HIS A 693 -17.77 -21.03 -29.89
C HIS A 693 -18.26 -21.14 -31.32
N ALA A 694 -18.01 -20.12 -32.16
CA ALA A 694 -18.27 -20.19 -33.61
C ALA A 694 -17.61 -21.42 -34.28
N PHE A 695 -16.46 -21.86 -33.77
CA PHE A 695 -15.74 -23.04 -34.28
C PHE A 695 -16.20 -24.37 -33.66
N ARG A 696 -17.17 -24.33 -32.75
CA ARG A 696 -17.53 -25.43 -31.84
C ARG A 696 -19.03 -25.69 -31.75
N ILE A 697 -19.84 -25.10 -32.63
CA ILE A 697 -21.30 -25.19 -32.60
C ILE A 697 -21.80 -26.65 -32.53
N GLY A 698 -21.23 -27.54 -33.34
CA GLY A 698 -21.62 -28.97 -33.31
C GLY A 698 -21.24 -29.69 -32.01
N LEU A 699 -20.17 -29.29 -31.33
CA LEU A 699 -19.84 -29.81 -30.00
C LEU A 699 -20.85 -29.33 -28.95
N LEU A 700 -21.22 -28.04 -29.00
CA LEU A 700 -22.16 -27.42 -28.07
C LEU A 700 -23.56 -28.01 -28.19
N GLU A 701 -23.99 -28.35 -29.40
CA GLU A 701 -25.26 -29.03 -29.62
C GLU A 701 -25.28 -30.44 -29.02
N GLU A 702 -24.21 -31.23 -29.21
CA GLU A 702 -24.11 -32.57 -28.64
C GLU A 702 -24.08 -32.54 -27.10
N ILE A 703 -23.36 -31.57 -26.54
CA ILE A 703 -23.35 -31.30 -25.09
C ILE A 703 -24.77 -31.03 -24.59
N SER A 704 -25.56 -30.24 -25.33
CA SER A 704 -26.96 -29.96 -24.98
C SER A 704 -27.86 -31.18 -25.07
N ALA A 705 -27.78 -31.93 -26.18
CA ALA A 705 -28.58 -33.12 -26.45
C ALA A 705 -28.36 -34.24 -25.43
N SER A 706 -27.23 -34.25 -24.73
CA SER A 706 -26.86 -35.25 -23.72
C SER A 706 -27.62 -35.14 -22.38
N GLY A 707 -28.63 -34.27 -22.27
CA GLY A 707 -29.50 -34.15 -21.09
C GLY A 707 -29.09 -33.06 -20.09
N LEU A 708 -28.12 -32.23 -20.49
CA LEU A 708 -27.60 -31.08 -19.75
C LEU A 708 -28.61 -29.93 -19.68
N CYS A 709 -29.32 -29.73 -20.78
CA CYS A 709 -30.44 -28.81 -20.95
C CYS A 709 -31.62 -29.63 -21.49
N PRO A 710 -32.72 -29.82 -20.74
CA PRO A 710 -33.92 -30.48 -21.26
C PRO A 710 -34.56 -29.77 -22.47
N GLY A 711 -34.14 -28.52 -22.75
CA GLY A 711 -34.46 -27.80 -23.99
C GLY A 711 -33.31 -27.83 -24.99
N GLN A 712 -33.67 -27.92 -26.27
CA GLN A 712 -32.75 -27.77 -27.41
C GLN A 712 -31.96 -26.45 -27.29
N CYS A 713 -30.65 -26.48 -27.57
CA CYS A 713 -29.88 -25.23 -27.63
C CYS A 713 -30.46 -24.31 -28.71
N THR A 714 -30.37 -23.02 -28.45
CA THR A 714 -30.71 -22.01 -29.43
C THR A 714 -29.43 -21.21 -29.75
N PHE A 715 -29.37 -20.58 -30.92
CA PHE A 715 -28.17 -19.83 -31.31
C PHE A 715 -28.55 -18.47 -31.88
N ILE A 716 -27.81 -17.43 -31.49
CA ILE A 716 -27.97 -16.07 -32.02
C ILE A 716 -26.67 -15.67 -32.70
N HIS A 717 -26.60 -15.88 -34.01
CA HIS A 717 -25.41 -15.53 -34.77
C HIS A 717 -25.41 -14.03 -35.09
N LEU A 718 -24.80 -13.24 -34.22
CA LEU A 718 -24.56 -11.81 -34.46
C LEU A 718 -23.26 -11.62 -35.26
N TRP A 719 -23.36 -10.91 -36.39
CA TRP A 719 -22.22 -10.54 -37.22
C TRP A 719 -22.34 -9.09 -37.72
N ARG A 720 -21.20 -8.48 -38.06
CA ARG A 720 -21.02 -7.07 -38.41
C ARG A 720 -20.07 -6.95 -39.60
N ASN A 721 -20.06 -5.78 -40.25
CA ASN A 721 -19.02 -5.35 -41.19
C ASN A 721 -17.60 -5.82 -40.81
N GLY A 722 -16.96 -6.58 -41.71
CA GLY A 722 -15.67 -7.23 -41.44
C GLY A 722 -14.49 -6.28 -41.32
N VAL A 723 -14.52 -5.14 -42.01
CA VAL A 723 -13.46 -4.11 -41.93
C VAL A 723 -13.46 -3.47 -40.55
N GLU A 724 -14.64 -3.15 -40.01
CA GLU A 724 -14.75 -2.57 -38.67
C GLU A 724 -14.31 -3.55 -37.58
N VAL A 725 -14.59 -4.85 -37.75
CA VAL A 725 -14.09 -5.91 -36.86
C VAL A 725 -12.57 -5.99 -36.93
N ALA A 726 -11.98 -5.99 -38.12
CA ALA A 726 -10.53 -6.02 -38.30
C ALA A 726 -9.83 -4.81 -37.64
N ARG A 727 -10.41 -3.60 -37.75
CA ARG A 727 -9.92 -2.40 -37.04
C ARG A 727 -10.00 -2.53 -35.53
N SER A 728 -11.04 -3.18 -35.02
CA SER A 728 -11.18 -3.44 -33.58
C SER A 728 -10.08 -4.41 -33.11
N ILE A 729 -9.86 -5.50 -33.86
CA ILE A 729 -8.81 -6.49 -33.58
C ILE A 729 -7.42 -5.83 -33.62
N ALA A 730 -7.13 -4.98 -34.61
CA ALA A 730 -5.85 -4.28 -34.70
C ALA A 730 -5.60 -3.37 -33.48
N ARG A 731 -6.63 -2.64 -33.04
CA ARG A 731 -6.57 -1.76 -31.86
C ARG A 731 -6.34 -2.51 -30.54
N PHE A 732 -7.04 -3.63 -30.33
CA PHE A 732 -6.86 -4.42 -29.11
C PHE A 732 -5.60 -5.30 -29.15
N GLY A 733 -5.22 -5.80 -30.33
CA GLY A 733 -4.06 -6.66 -30.52
C GLY A 733 -2.71 -5.96 -30.37
N SER A 734 -2.65 -4.63 -30.46
CA SER A 734 -1.41 -3.88 -30.24
C SER A 734 -1.02 -3.76 -28.76
N SER A 735 -1.98 -3.95 -27.84
CA SER A 735 -1.79 -3.82 -26.39
C SER A 735 -1.97 -5.14 -25.62
N ALA A 736 -2.43 -6.20 -26.28
CA ALA A 736 -2.73 -7.50 -25.67
C ALA A 736 -2.27 -8.68 -26.53
N SER A 737 -2.11 -9.86 -25.92
CA SER A 737 -1.79 -11.11 -26.61
C SER A 737 -3.00 -11.73 -27.32
N TRP A 738 -3.61 -10.98 -28.26
CA TRP A 738 -4.86 -11.34 -28.93
C TRP A 738 -4.84 -12.73 -29.60
N TYR A 739 -3.69 -13.07 -30.20
CA TYR A 739 -3.46 -14.36 -30.87
C TYR A 739 -2.73 -15.39 -29.98
N GLY A 740 -2.63 -15.14 -28.68
CA GLY A 740 -2.01 -16.02 -27.67
C GLY A 740 -0.61 -15.60 -27.23
N VAL A 741 -0.17 -16.09 -26.06
CA VAL A 741 1.16 -15.79 -25.48
C VAL A 741 2.19 -16.82 -25.92
N LYS A 742 3.35 -16.37 -26.45
CA LYS A 742 4.48 -17.21 -26.95
C LYS A 742 4.06 -18.25 -28.02
N GLY A 743 4.39 -17.95 -29.29
CA GLY A 743 4.14 -18.87 -30.42
C GLY A 743 2.74 -18.76 -31.05
N GLU A 744 1.97 -17.73 -30.69
CA GLU A 744 0.71 -17.32 -31.34
C GLU A 744 -0.26 -18.48 -31.65
N ARG A 745 -0.50 -19.38 -30.67
CA ARG A 745 -1.23 -20.64 -30.89
C ARG A 745 -2.58 -20.44 -31.59
N LYS A 746 -3.34 -19.40 -31.23
CA LYS A 746 -4.60 -19.07 -31.89
C LYS A 746 -4.40 -18.69 -33.36
N TRP A 747 -3.37 -17.90 -33.68
CA TRP A 747 -3.05 -17.55 -35.07
C TRP A 747 -2.61 -18.78 -35.86
N CYS A 748 -1.75 -19.66 -35.32
CA CYS A 748 -1.35 -20.88 -36.00
C CYS A 748 -2.56 -21.75 -36.39
N GLN A 749 -3.53 -21.88 -35.49
CA GLN A 749 -4.77 -22.62 -35.76
C GLN A 749 -5.63 -21.94 -36.84
N LEU A 750 -5.74 -20.61 -36.83
CA LEU A 750 -6.44 -19.86 -37.88
C LEU A 750 -5.72 -19.96 -39.23
N ALA A 751 -4.39 -19.94 -39.26
CA ALA A 751 -3.59 -20.07 -40.47
C ALA A 751 -3.73 -21.47 -41.10
N GLU A 752 -3.78 -22.53 -40.28
CA GLU A 752 -4.10 -23.90 -40.75
C GLU A 752 -5.50 -23.98 -41.38
N LEU A 753 -6.50 -23.32 -40.78
CA LEU A 753 -7.85 -23.26 -41.32
C LEU A 753 -7.90 -22.45 -42.63
N MET A 754 -7.23 -21.31 -42.66
CA MET A 754 -7.10 -20.47 -43.86
C MET A 754 -6.56 -21.26 -45.05
N GLN A 755 -5.56 -22.12 -44.84
CA GLN A 755 -5.00 -22.97 -45.89
C GLN A 755 -6.02 -23.99 -46.43
N ARG A 756 -6.88 -24.54 -45.56
CA ARG A 756 -7.92 -25.52 -45.94
C ARG A 756 -9.14 -24.89 -46.62
N SER A 757 -9.48 -23.64 -46.30
CA SER A 757 -10.66 -22.95 -46.82
C SER A 757 -10.55 -22.49 -48.28
N GLU A 758 -9.36 -22.61 -48.89
CA GLU A 758 -9.09 -22.19 -50.28
C GLU A 758 -9.66 -20.79 -50.59
N LEU A 759 -9.29 -19.81 -49.76
CA LEU A 759 -9.82 -18.44 -49.83
C LEU A 759 -9.53 -17.70 -51.14
N GLY A 760 -8.55 -18.17 -51.93
CA GLY A 760 -8.10 -17.47 -53.14
C GLY A 760 -7.31 -16.19 -52.86
N LEU A 761 -6.66 -16.08 -51.69
CA LEU A 761 -5.88 -14.89 -51.32
C LEU A 761 -4.63 -14.75 -52.22
N SER A 762 -4.41 -13.53 -52.72
CA SER A 762 -3.24 -13.15 -53.51
C SER A 762 -1.93 -13.35 -52.74
N ALA A 763 -0.81 -13.48 -53.46
CA ALA A 763 0.52 -13.53 -52.83
C ALA A 763 0.80 -12.24 -52.04
N GLU A 764 0.30 -11.11 -52.53
CA GLU A 764 0.40 -9.79 -51.90
C GLU A 764 -0.36 -9.75 -50.56
N PHE A 765 -1.60 -10.23 -50.51
CA PHE A 765 -2.35 -10.32 -49.25
C PHE A 765 -1.65 -11.22 -48.22
N ARG A 766 -1.08 -12.35 -48.67
CA ARG A 766 -0.34 -13.26 -47.77
C ARG A 766 0.91 -12.60 -47.18
N ALA A 767 1.57 -11.70 -47.92
CA ALA A 767 2.71 -10.95 -47.39
C ALA A 767 2.31 -10.06 -46.20
N TRP A 768 1.12 -9.48 -46.22
CA TRP A 768 0.59 -8.67 -45.10
C TRP A 768 0.35 -9.47 -43.80
N LEU A 769 0.27 -10.81 -43.86
CA LEU A 769 0.05 -11.66 -42.69
C LEU A 769 1.34 -11.99 -41.90
N GLU A 770 2.49 -11.79 -42.54
CA GLU A 770 3.80 -12.27 -42.10
C GLU A 770 4.77 -11.12 -41.76
N GLU A 771 5.89 -11.46 -41.11
CA GLU A 771 6.98 -10.50 -40.85
C GLU A 771 7.81 -10.25 -42.12
N PRO A 772 8.29 -9.01 -42.37
CA PRO A 772 8.43 -7.89 -41.43
C PRO A 772 7.34 -6.80 -41.52
N THR A 773 6.09 -7.15 -41.85
CA THR A 773 4.98 -6.17 -41.93
C THR A 773 4.78 -5.40 -40.61
N PRO A 774 4.51 -4.08 -40.64
CA PRO A 774 4.17 -3.30 -39.45
C PRO A 774 3.07 -3.96 -38.61
N LEU A 775 3.21 -3.94 -37.28
CA LEU A 775 2.35 -4.70 -36.37
C LEU A 775 0.86 -4.41 -36.58
N GLU A 776 0.46 -3.14 -36.67
CA GLU A 776 -0.94 -2.76 -36.86
C GLU A 776 -1.52 -3.24 -38.19
N ALA A 777 -0.76 -3.08 -39.28
CA ALA A 777 -1.14 -3.57 -40.61
C ALA A 777 -1.30 -5.09 -40.64
N ARG A 778 -0.36 -5.80 -40.00
CA ARG A 778 -0.42 -7.25 -39.83
C ARG A 778 -1.64 -7.68 -39.01
N LEU A 779 -1.89 -7.04 -37.87
CA LEU A 779 -3.05 -7.37 -37.03
C LEU A 779 -4.38 -7.08 -37.74
N PHE A 780 -4.45 -6.03 -38.55
CA PHE A 780 -5.60 -5.71 -39.39
C PHE A 780 -5.85 -6.80 -40.44
N ALA A 781 -4.83 -7.17 -41.22
CA ALA A 781 -4.93 -8.24 -42.23
C ALA A 781 -5.30 -9.59 -41.59
N ARG A 782 -4.69 -9.94 -40.45
CA ARG A 782 -5.04 -11.13 -39.65
C ARG A 782 -6.48 -11.06 -39.13
N GLY A 783 -6.94 -9.87 -38.74
CA GLY A 783 -8.31 -9.62 -38.29
C GLY A 783 -9.36 -9.86 -39.37
N LEU A 784 -9.07 -9.52 -40.63
CA LEU A 784 -9.96 -9.82 -41.78
C LEU A 784 -10.10 -11.33 -41.98
N VAL A 785 -8.99 -12.07 -41.93
CA VAL A 785 -8.98 -13.54 -42.03
C VAL A 785 -9.73 -14.17 -40.86
N GLU A 786 -9.45 -13.72 -39.64
CA GLU A 786 -10.11 -14.21 -38.43
C GLU A 786 -11.62 -13.98 -38.50
N TRP A 787 -12.08 -12.80 -38.92
CA TRP A 787 -13.50 -12.50 -39.09
C TRP A 787 -14.16 -13.46 -40.08
N TYR A 788 -13.60 -13.61 -41.28
CA TYR A 788 -14.14 -14.52 -42.31
C TYR A 788 -14.27 -15.95 -41.79
N LEU A 789 -13.20 -16.50 -41.23
CA LEU A 789 -13.19 -17.88 -40.75
C LEU A 789 -14.19 -18.10 -39.61
N THR A 790 -14.41 -17.10 -38.77
CA THR A 790 -15.38 -17.18 -37.67
C THR A 790 -16.81 -17.20 -38.19
N VAL A 791 -17.15 -16.26 -39.08
CA VAL A 791 -18.52 -16.15 -39.62
C VAL A 791 -18.83 -17.36 -40.50
N GLN A 792 -17.86 -17.84 -41.27
CA GLN A 792 -18.01 -19.07 -42.05
C GLN A 792 -18.20 -20.30 -41.14
N ALA A 793 -17.37 -20.49 -40.12
CA ALA A 793 -17.49 -21.61 -39.20
C ALA A 793 -18.85 -21.62 -38.48
N ALA A 794 -19.34 -20.45 -38.07
CA ALA A 794 -20.65 -20.31 -37.47
C ALA A 794 -21.77 -20.68 -38.46
N ARG A 795 -21.75 -20.13 -39.68
CA ARG A 795 -22.74 -20.44 -40.72
C ARG A 795 -22.75 -21.93 -41.09
N ASP A 796 -21.59 -22.54 -41.25
CA ASP A 796 -21.48 -23.96 -41.59
C ASP A 796 -21.98 -24.85 -40.44
N GLY A 797 -21.63 -24.50 -39.20
CA GLY A 797 -22.12 -25.16 -38.00
C GLY A 797 -23.65 -25.07 -37.87
N LEU A 798 -24.23 -23.89 -38.05
CA LEU A 798 -25.67 -23.68 -37.96
C LEU A 798 -26.44 -24.35 -39.10
N LYS A 799 -25.91 -24.32 -40.33
CA LYS A 799 -26.49 -25.05 -41.47
C LYS A 799 -26.54 -26.56 -41.23
N ALA A 800 -25.48 -27.12 -40.65
CA ALA A 800 -25.43 -28.55 -40.30
C ALA A 800 -26.49 -28.94 -39.25
N LEU A 801 -26.99 -27.97 -38.47
CA LEU A 801 -27.95 -28.15 -37.39
C LEU A 801 -29.39 -27.72 -37.73
N GLN A 802 -29.66 -27.25 -38.96
CA GLN A 802 -30.97 -26.70 -39.37
C GLN A 802 -32.16 -27.65 -39.16
N ALA A 803 -31.94 -28.97 -39.09
CA ALA A 803 -32.99 -29.96 -38.87
C ALA A 803 -33.36 -30.15 -37.38
N THR A 804 -32.50 -29.73 -36.46
CA THR A 804 -32.55 -30.14 -35.04
C THR A 804 -32.36 -28.99 -34.07
N THR A 805 -32.15 -27.75 -34.51
CA THR A 805 -31.72 -26.63 -33.65
C THR A 805 -32.34 -25.31 -34.12
N LYS A 806 -32.84 -24.48 -33.20
CA LYS A 806 -33.38 -23.16 -33.56
C LYS A 806 -32.26 -22.12 -33.55
N PHE A 807 -32.22 -21.23 -34.54
CA PHE A 807 -31.28 -20.12 -34.53
C PHE A 807 -31.81 -18.91 -35.29
N ILE A 808 -31.23 -17.75 -35.01
CA ILE A 808 -31.40 -16.52 -35.77
C ILE A 808 -30.03 -15.98 -36.16
N GLU A 809 -29.92 -15.46 -37.38
CA GLU A 809 -28.77 -14.68 -37.83
C GLU A 809 -29.16 -13.20 -37.76
N VAL A 810 -28.39 -12.41 -37.03
CA VAL A 810 -28.63 -10.99 -36.82
C VAL A 810 -27.44 -10.22 -37.38
N ARG A 811 -27.71 -9.35 -38.34
CA ARG A 811 -26.72 -8.38 -38.81
C ARG A 811 -26.77 -7.15 -37.90
N TYR A 812 -25.61 -6.72 -37.42
CA TYR A 812 -25.52 -5.58 -36.49
C TYR A 812 -26.13 -4.30 -37.07
N GLU A 813 -25.96 -4.08 -38.37
CA GLU A 813 -26.52 -2.96 -39.11
C GLU A 813 -28.07 -3.03 -39.14
N GLU A 814 -28.66 -4.22 -39.26
CA GLU A 814 -30.12 -4.40 -39.18
C GLU A 814 -30.66 -4.17 -37.76
N LEU A 815 -29.87 -4.51 -36.74
CA LEU A 815 -30.20 -4.18 -35.35
C LEU A 815 -30.23 -2.66 -35.13
N LEU A 816 -29.37 -1.88 -35.81
CA LEU A 816 -29.40 -0.41 -35.76
C LEU A 816 -30.59 0.17 -36.53
N GLU A 817 -30.87 -0.35 -37.73
CA GLU A 817 -31.95 0.13 -38.59
C GLU A 817 -33.35 -0.19 -38.05
N SER A 818 -33.54 -1.40 -37.50
CA SER A 818 -34.84 -1.93 -37.08
C SER A 818 -34.79 -2.68 -35.74
N PRO A 819 -34.38 -2.02 -34.63
CA PRO A 819 -34.16 -2.68 -33.34
C PRO A 819 -35.41 -3.37 -32.78
N GLY A 820 -36.60 -2.77 -32.97
CA GLY A 820 -37.85 -3.34 -32.46
C GLY A 820 -38.25 -4.67 -33.12
N LYS A 821 -37.92 -4.84 -34.41
CA LYS A 821 -38.18 -6.09 -35.14
C LYS A 821 -37.23 -7.18 -34.65
N ILE A 822 -35.92 -6.90 -34.64
CA ILE A 822 -34.89 -7.85 -34.21
C ILE A 822 -35.11 -8.29 -32.75
N LEU A 823 -35.48 -7.37 -31.86
CA LEU A 823 -35.80 -7.75 -30.47
C LEU A 823 -37.06 -8.61 -30.36
N SER A 824 -38.06 -8.39 -31.21
CA SER A 824 -39.25 -9.25 -31.23
C SER A 824 -38.90 -10.67 -31.70
N ASP A 825 -38.06 -10.79 -32.73
CA ASP A 825 -37.60 -12.09 -33.24
C ASP A 825 -36.73 -12.84 -32.21
N VAL A 826 -35.91 -12.11 -31.44
CA VAL A 826 -35.08 -12.67 -30.35
C VAL A 826 -35.94 -13.05 -29.14
N GLU A 827 -36.93 -12.23 -28.78
CA GLU A 827 -37.90 -12.55 -27.72
C GLU A 827 -38.67 -13.84 -28.04
N GLU A 828 -39.15 -13.99 -29.28
CA GLU A 828 -39.82 -15.20 -29.76
C GLU A 828 -38.89 -16.42 -29.75
N LEU A 829 -37.66 -16.25 -30.26
CA LEU A 829 -36.69 -17.32 -30.34
C LEU A 829 -36.29 -17.86 -28.95
N MET A 830 -36.06 -16.96 -27.99
CA MET A 830 -35.59 -17.31 -26.65
C MET A 830 -36.73 -17.60 -25.65
N GLY A 831 -37.96 -17.22 -25.96
CA GLY A 831 -39.09 -17.32 -25.03
C GLY A 831 -39.05 -16.25 -23.93
N LEU A 832 -38.51 -15.07 -24.25
CA LEU A 832 -38.43 -13.95 -23.31
C LEU A 832 -39.78 -13.23 -23.20
N GLN A 833 -40.13 -12.80 -21.98
CA GLN A 833 -41.23 -11.88 -21.78
C GLN A 833 -40.88 -10.51 -22.35
N THR A 834 -41.77 -9.98 -23.20
CA THR A 834 -41.61 -8.64 -23.76
C THR A 834 -41.51 -7.59 -22.65
N SER A 835 -40.42 -6.81 -22.65
CA SER A 835 -40.19 -5.72 -21.69
C SER A 835 -40.16 -4.37 -22.41
N ALA A 836 -40.97 -3.43 -21.92
CA ALA A 836 -40.98 -2.06 -22.43
C ALA A 836 -39.68 -1.32 -22.07
N GLU A 837 -39.12 -1.63 -20.91
CA GLU A 837 -37.88 -1.11 -20.37
C GLU A 837 -36.69 -1.55 -21.24
N ALA A 838 -36.60 -2.84 -21.58
CA ALA A 838 -35.56 -3.37 -22.47
C ALA A 838 -35.61 -2.72 -23.86
N ARG A 839 -36.81 -2.55 -24.41
CA ARG A 839 -37.03 -1.89 -25.72
C ARG A 839 -36.67 -0.39 -25.68
N GLN A 840 -37.00 0.30 -24.59
CA GLN A 840 -36.62 1.71 -24.40
C GLN A 840 -35.10 1.86 -24.23
N TYR A 841 -34.47 0.98 -23.46
CA TYR A 841 -33.04 0.96 -23.27
C TYR A 841 -32.29 0.68 -24.59
N ALA A 842 -32.76 -0.29 -25.38
CA ALA A 842 -32.23 -0.56 -26.71
C ALA A 842 -32.28 0.68 -27.62
N GLN A 843 -33.39 1.42 -27.61
CA GLN A 843 -33.50 2.67 -28.37
C GLN A 843 -32.52 3.75 -27.88
N GLN A 844 -32.17 3.78 -26.59
CA GLN A 844 -31.22 4.75 -26.05
C GLN A 844 -29.77 4.37 -26.40
N VAL A 845 -29.38 3.10 -26.20
CA VAL A 845 -28.02 2.63 -26.43
C VAL A 845 -27.68 2.63 -27.92
N LEU A 846 -28.62 2.21 -28.77
CA LEU A 846 -28.42 2.17 -30.23
C LEU A 846 -28.51 3.56 -30.90
N ARG A 847 -29.02 4.59 -30.20
CA ARG A 847 -29.04 5.99 -30.67
C ARG A 847 -27.76 6.77 -30.38
N ARG A 848 -26.86 6.29 -29.51
CA ARG A 848 -25.55 6.92 -29.35
C ARG A 848 -24.85 6.83 -30.70
N SER A 849 -24.53 7.99 -31.29
CA SER A 849 -24.06 8.12 -32.68
C SER A 849 -23.04 7.04 -33.03
N PRO A 850 -23.18 6.35 -34.19
CA PRO A 850 -22.11 5.52 -34.68
C PRO A 850 -20.83 6.38 -34.73
N PRO A 851 -19.65 5.84 -34.35
CA PRO A 851 -18.42 6.54 -34.62
C PRO A 851 -18.45 6.92 -36.10
N ALA A 852 -18.23 8.21 -36.41
CA ALA A 852 -18.17 8.67 -37.79
C ALA A 852 -17.33 7.68 -38.60
N ALA A 853 -17.87 7.18 -39.71
CA ALA A 853 -17.20 6.18 -40.54
C ALA A 853 -15.76 6.64 -40.77
N GLN A 854 -14.83 6.00 -40.07
CA GLN A 854 -13.42 6.39 -40.16
C GLN A 854 -12.99 6.00 -41.57
N ALA A 855 -12.59 7.01 -42.35
CA ALA A 855 -11.96 6.79 -43.65
C ALA A 855 -10.81 5.79 -43.45
N ALA A 856 -10.70 4.83 -44.37
CA ALA A 856 -9.61 3.87 -44.31
C ALA A 856 -8.27 4.62 -44.36
N THR A 857 -7.30 4.16 -43.56
CA THR A 857 -5.94 4.67 -43.70
C THR A 857 -5.37 4.22 -45.04
N SER A 858 -4.37 4.92 -45.59
CA SER A 858 -3.76 4.55 -46.88
C SER A 858 -3.28 3.10 -46.90
N VAL A 859 -2.81 2.58 -45.75
CA VAL A 859 -2.36 1.18 -45.60
C VAL A 859 -3.54 0.19 -45.56
N GLU A 860 -4.66 0.55 -44.93
CA GLU A 860 -5.87 -0.28 -44.97
C GLU A 860 -6.43 -0.40 -46.40
N GLU A 861 -6.42 0.69 -47.16
CA GLU A 861 -6.84 0.68 -48.57
C GLU A 861 -5.94 -0.21 -49.43
N GLU A 862 -4.62 -0.15 -49.24
CA GLU A 862 -3.68 -1.05 -49.90
C GLU A 862 -3.98 -2.52 -49.57
N ILE A 863 -4.19 -2.86 -48.30
CA ILE A 863 -4.52 -4.23 -47.88
C ILE A 863 -5.85 -4.69 -48.50
N LEU A 864 -6.88 -3.86 -48.46
CA LEU A 864 -8.20 -4.17 -49.01
C LEU A 864 -8.17 -4.30 -50.55
N ALA A 865 -7.31 -3.57 -51.26
CA ALA A 865 -7.13 -3.76 -52.69
C ALA A 865 -6.58 -5.15 -53.04
N THR A 866 -5.79 -5.76 -52.14
CA THR A 866 -5.17 -7.08 -52.38
C THR A 866 -6.09 -8.28 -52.14
N VAL A 867 -7.30 -8.07 -51.59
CA VAL A 867 -8.30 -9.16 -51.39
C VAL A 867 -9.17 -9.41 -52.62
N ARG A 868 -8.98 -8.67 -53.72
CA ARG A 868 -9.79 -8.80 -54.95
C ARG A 868 -9.76 -10.21 -55.54
N GLY A 869 -10.91 -10.66 -56.03
CA GLY A 869 -11.15 -12.00 -56.59
C GLY A 869 -11.17 -13.13 -55.56
N SER A 870 -11.06 -12.81 -54.26
CA SER A 870 -11.04 -13.81 -53.19
C SER A 870 -12.43 -14.06 -52.60
N LYS A 871 -12.61 -15.19 -51.92
CA LYS A 871 -13.83 -15.45 -51.13
C LYS A 871 -13.98 -14.47 -49.96
N LEU A 872 -12.88 -13.89 -49.48
CA LEU A 872 -12.88 -12.86 -48.44
C LEU A 872 -13.53 -11.57 -48.94
N GLU A 873 -13.20 -11.12 -50.15
CA GLU A 873 -13.85 -9.96 -50.78
C GLU A 873 -15.35 -10.16 -50.91
N ALA A 874 -15.78 -11.28 -51.50
CA ALA A 874 -17.21 -11.56 -51.70
C ALA A 874 -18.01 -11.48 -50.39
N MET A 875 -17.44 -11.98 -49.29
CA MET A 875 -18.08 -11.96 -47.99
C MET A 875 -18.03 -10.58 -47.32
N LEU A 876 -16.94 -9.82 -47.50
CA LEU A 876 -16.85 -8.43 -47.04
C LEU A 876 -17.92 -7.55 -47.70
N LEU A 877 -18.15 -7.72 -49.00
CA LEU A 877 -19.21 -7.03 -49.75
C LEU A 877 -20.60 -7.46 -49.29
N GLU A 878 -20.84 -8.77 -49.07
CA GLU A 878 -22.09 -9.27 -48.49
C GLU A 878 -22.37 -8.63 -47.11
N ALA A 879 -21.32 -8.41 -46.32
CA ALA A 879 -21.39 -7.75 -45.01
C ALA A 879 -21.58 -6.22 -45.08
N GLY A 880 -21.66 -5.62 -46.27
CA GLY A 880 -21.78 -4.17 -46.46
C GLY A 880 -20.47 -3.40 -46.25
N SER A 881 -19.31 -4.03 -46.46
CA SER A 881 -18.01 -3.35 -46.41
C SER A 881 -17.74 -2.59 -47.71
N GLN A 882 -17.35 -1.32 -47.59
CA GLN A 882 -16.89 -0.52 -48.73
C GLN A 882 -15.44 -0.88 -49.06
N LEU A 883 -15.15 -1.22 -50.32
CA LEU A 883 -13.82 -1.59 -50.79
C LEU A 883 -13.28 -0.56 -51.80
N PRO A 884 -11.95 -0.35 -51.89
CA PRO A 884 -11.38 0.64 -52.79
C PRO A 884 -11.66 0.29 -54.27
N GLY A 885 -12.23 1.23 -55.02
CA GLY A 885 -12.45 1.12 -56.47
C GLY A 885 -13.79 0.52 -56.91
N GLU A 886 -14.79 0.45 -56.03
CA GLU A 886 -16.19 0.44 -56.48
C GLU A 886 -16.52 1.85 -57.01
N ASP A 887 -16.69 1.97 -58.34
CA ASP A 887 -17.40 3.11 -58.91
C ASP A 887 -18.76 3.20 -58.21
N ASP A 888 -19.15 4.39 -57.76
CA ASP A 888 -20.47 4.77 -57.23
C ASP A 888 -21.58 4.66 -58.31
N GLY A 889 -21.62 3.54 -59.00
CA GLY A 889 -22.51 3.23 -60.10
C GLY A 889 -23.79 2.58 -59.60
N LYS A 890 -24.67 3.36 -58.96
CA LYS A 890 -26.12 3.28 -59.18
C LYS A 890 -26.81 4.64 -58.89
N PRO A 891 -27.88 4.97 -59.63
CA PRO A 891 -28.44 6.31 -59.82
C PRO A 891 -29.15 6.91 -58.60
#